data_AF-A0A497L231-F1
#
_entry.id   AF-A0A497L231-F1
#
_cell.length_a   1.000
_cell.length_b   1.000
_cell.length_c   1.000
_cell.angle_alpha   90.00
_cell.angle_beta   90.00
_cell.angle_gamma   90.00
#
_symmetry.space_group_name_H-M   'P 1'
#
loop_
_entity.id
_entity.type
_entity.pdbx_description
1 polymer ?
#
loop_
_entity_poly.entity_id
_entity_poly.type
_entity_poly.pdbx_seq_one_letter_code
_entity_poly.pdbx_strand_id
1 'polypeptide(L)'
;DELAAFLRSKGVRAEAFTRARRKTVDAYVAGELDVLVGVASFRSPLARGIDLPARIRYAVFAGVPKMRISLALSEFRPHRAIILLANLRDLLAGGEADRADAYVVRLRRISSLLRRDELKEVVQALAEGRSLSGFLEKARSFFEEVWSFLKGLLARPDVREAIRASPHLSMDEEAGEPYLIVPDPVGYLQASGRTSRLYAGGISKGLSILVVDDEKAFNGLKRSLRWYLEEVEWRPADEVDLGAIMAEVDRDRELIRKLMAGEMALELEDPMKTALLVVESPTKARTIARFFGRPTRREVGPLTVFEISTGDFFLSVVASKGHVFDLVTRGGFHGVEVQDGSFLPIYGTIKRCRRCGEQYTDDLDKCPICGSELDDKAELLEALRKVASEVDVLLVGTDADAEGEKIGWDIAASLSPFVGEVKRIEFHEITRRALLEALRNPRGIDERLVEAQMLRRIEDRWIGFELSQRVQAYMRRKSLSAGRVQTPVLRWVAERYDAWRKSLKDCFGLELENGLRVVLRLPRMTGREVEALLGKLREARCLIRSVEHEVVELAPPPPFTTDALLREASSSLRMGAKQVMALAQELFEVGLITYHRTDSTRVSSAGLAVAREYISERWGPDYFRPRTWSRGEEGAHECIRPTRPIDARRLRQLMRMGIIRLARRLGPEHLALYDLIFKRFVASQMRKAVVVKQKAVVVVEGQELSCEGYCEVREPGFTLVRPLRLVQKVSEGEVGVKEVRHWIEADIKPLTEGELVAMMRERGIGRPSTYAKIISTLLERGYVRKDRWGRLRPTQLGRAVLRFLYRRFGQYVSEETTRRLEDAMRAVEEGRADYMEILRSLYREIRSLSSKGPD
;
A
#
# COMPACT_ATOMS: atom_id res chain seq x y z
N ASP A 1 -25.83 5.72 -39.23
CA ASP A 1 -26.96 5.42 -40.14
C ASP A 1 -26.65 4.26 -41.09
N GLU A 2 -25.50 4.27 -41.76
CA GLU A 2 -25.06 3.20 -42.67
C GLU A 2 -25.16 1.79 -42.08
N LEU A 3 -24.64 1.57 -40.88
CA LEU A 3 -24.73 0.25 -40.22
C LEU A 3 -26.18 -0.19 -39.97
N ALA A 4 -27.09 0.74 -39.64
CA ALA A 4 -28.50 0.40 -39.47
C ALA A 4 -29.15 0.03 -40.82
N ALA A 5 -28.81 0.75 -41.90
CA ALA A 5 -29.27 0.42 -43.24
C ALA A 5 -28.74 -0.95 -43.72
N PHE A 6 -27.47 -1.25 -43.44
CA PHE A 6 -26.88 -2.56 -43.72
C PHE A 6 -27.59 -3.69 -42.95
N LEU A 7 -27.86 -3.50 -41.66
CA LEU A 7 -28.59 -4.49 -40.86
C LEU A 7 -30.01 -4.73 -41.41
N ARG A 8 -30.70 -3.66 -41.82
CA ARG A 8 -32.02 -3.76 -42.48
C ARG A 8 -31.95 -4.51 -43.81
N SER A 9 -30.92 -4.29 -44.62
CA SER A 9 -30.75 -5.04 -45.88
C SER A 9 -30.44 -6.52 -45.65
N LYS A 10 -30.00 -6.90 -44.45
CA LYS A 10 -29.83 -8.29 -44.00
C LYS A 10 -31.03 -8.84 -43.22
N GLY A 11 -32.15 -8.13 -43.20
CA GLY A 11 -33.40 -8.58 -42.56
C GLY A 11 -33.50 -8.32 -41.06
N VAL A 12 -32.54 -7.60 -40.46
CA VAL A 12 -32.59 -7.22 -39.04
C VAL A 12 -33.36 -5.91 -38.88
N ARG A 13 -34.38 -5.87 -38.01
CA ARG A 13 -35.16 -4.65 -37.76
C ARG A 13 -34.35 -3.68 -36.90
N ALA A 14 -33.46 -2.92 -37.54
CA ALA A 14 -32.54 -2.01 -36.89
C ALA A 14 -32.88 -0.54 -37.16
N GLU A 15 -32.65 0.32 -36.17
CA GLU A 15 -32.83 1.78 -36.30
C GLU A 15 -31.65 2.56 -35.70
N ALA A 16 -31.27 3.65 -36.36
CA ALA A 16 -30.20 4.53 -35.88
C ALA A 16 -30.70 5.42 -34.73
N PHE A 17 -29.99 5.38 -33.61
CA PHE A 17 -30.32 6.09 -32.37
C PHE A 17 -29.29 7.18 -32.04
N THR A 18 -29.22 8.19 -32.89
CA THR A 18 -28.29 9.34 -32.73
C THR A 18 -28.84 10.44 -31.82
N ARG A 19 -30.17 10.51 -31.68
CA ARG A 19 -30.88 11.43 -30.77
C ARG A 19 -31.97 10.65 -30.03
N ALA A 20 -32.22 10.98 -28.77
CA ALA A 20 -33.28 10.36 -28.01
C ALA A 20 -34.65 10.70 -28.64
N ARG A 21 -35.34 9.69 -29.16
CA ARG A 21 -36.69 9.81 -29.74
C ARG A 21 -37.60 8.80 -29.06
N ARG A 22 -38.65 9.28 -28.37
CA ARG A 22 -39.58 8.45 -27.60
C ARG A 22 -40.19 7.33 -28.46
N LYS A 23 -40.69 7.67 -29.66
CA LYS A 23 -41.25 6.71 -30.63
C LYS A 23 -40.30 5.54 -30.95
N THR A 24 -39.00 5.81 -31.13
CA THR A 24 -38.01 4.75 -31.42
C THR A 24 -37.75 3.86 -30.21
N VAL A 25 -37.74 4.44 -29.00
CA VAL A 25 -37.62 3.66 -27.76
C VAL A 25 -38.85 2.78 -27.55
N ASP A 26 -40.05 3.34 -27.74
CA ASP A 26 -41.31 2.62 -27.59
C ASP A 26 -41.40 1.44 -28.59
N ALA A 27 -41.05 1.66 -29.87
CA ALA A 27 -40.98 0.60 -30.89
C ALA A 27 -39.97 -0.51 -30.52
N TYR A 28 -38.83 -0.14 -29.92
CA TYR A 28 -37.84 -1.12 -29.43
C TYR A 28 -38.33 -1.91 -28.22
N VAL A 29 -39.04 -1.26 -27.30
CA VAL A 29 -39.66 -1.90 -26.12
C VAL A 29 -40.77 -2.86 -26.56
N ALA A 30 -41.62 -2.44 -27.50
CA ALA A 30 -42.70 -3.25 -28.07
C ALA A 30 -42.21 -4.42 -28.94
N GLY A 31 -40.91 -4.43 -29.29
CA GLY A 31 -40.31 -5.47 -30.11
C GLY A 31 -40.60 -5.37 -31.61
N GLU A 32 -41.00 -4.18 -32.06
CA GLU A 32 -41.05 -3.81 -33.48
C GLU A 32 -39.63 -3.62 -34.05
N LEU A 33 -38.67 -3.25 -33.19
CA LEU A 33 -37.25 -3.18 -33.49
C LEU A 33 -36.47 -4.26 -32.73
N ASP A 34 -35.52 -4.88 -33.42
CA ASP A 34 -34.60 -5.88 -32.86
C ASP A 34 -33.33 -5.23 -32.32
N VAL A 35 -32.85 -4.17 -32.95
CA VAL A 35 -31.55 -3.54 -32.65
C VAL A 35 -31.61 -2.02 -32.73
N LEU A 36 -31.00 -1.35 -31.76
CA LEU A 36 -30.71 0.08 -31.83
C LEU A 36 -29.22 0.29 -32.13
N VAL A 37 -28.91 1.11 -33.12
CA VAL A 37 -27.54 1.37 -33.58
C VAL A 37 -27.14 2.79 -33.20
N GLY A 38 -26.04 2.95 -32.46
CA GLY A 38 -25.57 4.26 -32.02
C GLY A 38 -24.07 4.29 -31.77
N VAL A 39 -23.55 5.46 -31.41
CA VAL A 39 -22.13 5.63 -31.13
C VAL A 39 -21.82 5.21 -29.69
N ALA A 40 -20.75 4.44 -29.49
CA ALA A 40 -20.24 4.08 -28.18
C ALA A 40 -19.43 5.25 -27.56
N SER A 41 -20.14 6.31 -27.16
CA SER A 41 -19.53 7.52 -26.58
C SER A 41 -20.35 8.02 -25.41
N PHE A 42 -19.70 8.68 -24.44
CA PHE A 42 -20.39 9.26 -23.27
C PHE A 42 -21.44 10.34 -23.58
N ARG A 43 -21.42 10.86 -24.81
CA ARG A 43 -22.41 11.82 -25.32
C ARG A 43 -23.59 11.16 -26.01
N SER A 44 -23.48 9.88 -26.34
CA SER A 44 -24.50 9.14 -27.07
C SER A 44 -25.71 8.87 -26.20
N PRO A 45 -26.93 9.19 -26.67
CA PRO A 45 -28.17 8.82 -25.99
C PRO A 45 -28.29 7.32 -25.77
N LEU A 46 -27.75 6.49 -26.65
CA LEU A 46 -27.80 5.03 -26.53
C LEU A 46 -26.97 4.52 -25.32
N ALA A 47 -25.79 5.10 -25.11
CA ALA A 47 -24.90 4.72 -24.01
C ALA A 47 -25.28 5.37 -22.66
N ARG A 48 -25.98 6.51 -22.68
CA ARG A 48 -26.30 7.30 -21.48
C ARG A 48 -27.77 7.26 -21.05
N GLY A 49 -28.70 7.28 -22.00
CA GLY A 49 -30.10 7.68 -21.80
C GLY A 49 -31.15 6.57 -21.94
N ILE A 50 -30.75 5.34 -22.25
CA ILE A 50 -31.68 4.19 -22.25
C ILE A 50 -31.37 3.29 -21.07
N ASP A 51 -32.39 2.97 -20.27
CA ASP A 51 -32.30 2.00 -19.19
C ASP A 51 -33.46 1.02 -19.27
N LEU A 52 -33.26 -0.05 -20.04
CA LEU A 52 -34.28 -1.05 -20.32
C LEU A 52 -33.74 -2.44 -19.95
N PRO A 53 -33.54 -2.72 -18.65
CA PRO A 53 -32.93 -3.97 -18.17
C PRO A 53 -33.69 -5.22 -18.63
N ALA A 54 -35.01 -5.13 -18.82
CA ALA A 54 -35.87 -6.20 -19.32
C ALA A 54 -35.70 -6.52 -20.82
N ARG A 55 -35.16 -5.57 -21.61
CA ARG A 55 -35.11 -5.65 -23.09
C ARG A 55 -33.68 -5.74 -23.62
N ILE A 56 -32.75 -4.96 -23.05
CA ILE A 56 -31.36 -4.92 -23.51
C ILE A 56 -30.65 -6.18 -23.01
N ARG A 57 -30.28 -7.06 -23.92
CA ARG A 57 -29.61 -8.34 -23.64
C ARG A 57 -28.11 -8.31 -23.88
N TYR A 58 -27.73 -7.67 -24.98
CA TYR A 58 -26.36 -7.68 -25.46
C TYR A 58 -25.98 -6.34 -26.10
N ALA A 59 -24.68 -6.10 -26.18
CA ALA A 59 -24.08 -4.98 -26.89
C ALA A 59 -23.05 -5.53 -27.88
N VAL A 60 -23.17 -5.16 -29.16
CA VAL A 60 -22.19 -5.48 -30.20
C VAL A 60 -21.50 -4.19 -30.60
N PHE A 61 -20.19 -4.16 -30.45
CA PHE A 61 -19.35 -3.05 -30.89
C PHE A 61 -18.79 -3.39 -32.27
N ALA A 62 -19.28 -2.69 -33.29
CA ALA A 62 -18.80 -2.78 -34.67
C ALA A 62 -17.49 -2.00 -34.83
N GLY A 63 -16.43 -2.49 -34.21
CA GLY A 63 -15.13 -1.83 -34.10
C GLY A 63 -14.79 -1.45 -32.66
N VAL A 64 -13.49 -1.29 -32.39
CA VAL A 64 -12.98 -0.92 -31.08
C VAL A 64 -13.39 0.52 -30.75
N PRO A 65 -14.05 0.79 -29.61
CA PRO A 65 -14.30 2.16 -29.15
C PRO A 65 -13.00 2.94 -29.05
N LYS A 66 -12.83 3.91 -29.96
CA LYS A 66 -11.62 4.72 -30.09
C LYS A 66 -11.97 6.14 -30.53
N MET A 67 -11.12 7.07 -30.14
CA MET A 67 -11.15 8.48 -30.50
C MET A 67 -10.01 8.76 -31.47
N ARG A 68 -10.32 9.47 -32.55
CA ARG A 68 -9.31 10.06 -33.44
C ARG A 68 -9.09 11.51 -33.00
N ILE A 69 -7.87 11.83 -32.56
CA ILE A 69 -7.55 13.15 -32.00
C ILE A 69 -6.55 13.86 -32.91
N SER A 70 -6.98 14.97 -33.50
CA SER A 70 -6.13 15.89 -34.28
C SER A 70 -5.20 16.71 -33.38
N LEU A 71 -4.03 17.05 -33.90
CA LEU A 71 -3.12 18.05 -33.33
C LEU A 71 -3.30 19.45 -33.92
N ALA A 72 -4.19 19.64 -34.89
CA ALA A 72 -4.41 20.96 -35.46
C ALA A 72 -4.83 21.94 -34.35
N LEU A 73 -4.25 23.15 -34.37
CA LEU A 73 -4.52 24.17 -33.34
C LEU A 73 -6.02 24.52 -33.28
N SER A 74 -6.69 24.55 -34.43
CA SER A 74 -8.14 24.76 -34.57
C SER A 74 -8.98 23.71 -33.82
N GLU A 75 -8.47 22.50 -33.70
CA GLU A 75 -9.10 21.38 -33.00
C GLU A 75 -8.63 21.21 -31.55
N PHE A 76 -7.71 22.06 -31.08
CA PHE A 76 -7.18 21.96 -29.73
C PHE A 76 -8.31 22.06 -28.70
N ARG A 77 -8.37 21.08 -27.81
CA ARG A 77 -9.26 21.10 -26.65
C ARG A 77 -8.49 20.57 -25.43
N PRO A 78 -8.57 21.22 -24.26
CA PRO A 78 -7.77 20.81 -23.10
C PRO A 78 -7.95 19.35 -22.68
N HIS A 79 -9.19 18.82 -22.75
CA HIS A 79 -9.45 17.42 -22.43
C HIS A 79 -8.81 16.45 -23.43
N ARG A 80 -8.76 16.78 -24.72
CA ARG A 80 -8.06 16.00 -25.75
C ARG A 80 -6.55 16.07 -25.54
N ALA A 81 -6.01 17.26 -25.23
CA ALA A 81 -4.60 17.43 -24.90
C ALA A 81 -4.17 16.60 -23.68
N ILE A 82 -5.00 16.53 -22.63
CA ILE A 82 -4.76 15.67 -21.47
C ILE A 82 -4.67 14.20 -21.89
N ILE A 83 -5.58 13.74 -22.77
CA ILE A 83 -5.59 12.36 -23.27
C ILE A 83 -4.32 12.08 -24.08
N LEU A 84 -3.95 12.98 -25.00
CA LEU A 84 -2.72 12.85 -25.80
C LEU A 84 -1.47 12.79 -24.92
N LEU A 85 -1.31 13.76 -24.00
CA LEU A 85 -0.18 13.79 -23.07
C LEU A 85 -0.09 12.50 -22.26
N ALA A 86 -1.21 11.99 -21.75
CA ALA A 86 -1.21 10.77 -20.94
C ALA A 86 -0.83 9.51 -21.73
N ASN A 87 -1.19 9.43 -23.00
CA ASN A 87 -0.88 8.30 -23.88
C ASN A 87 0.55 8.35 -24.40
N LEU A 88 1.01 9.53 -24.82
CA LEU A 88 2.37 9.73 -25.31
C LEU A 88 3.41 9.63 -24.19
N ARG A 89 3.03 9.94 -22.94
CA ARG A 89 3.95 9.97 -21.80
C ARG A 89 4.77 8.70 -21.64
N ASP A 90 4.21 7.52 -21.90
CA ASP A 90 4.94 6.25 -21.74
C ASP A 90 6.02 6.03 -22.81
N LEU A 91 6.00 6.83 -23.88
CA LEU A 91 7.04 6.88 -24.92
C LEU A 91 8.12 7.93 -24.63
N LEU A 92 7.93 8.78 -23.62
CA LEU A 92 8.85 9.87 -23.28
C LEU A 92 9.83 9.44 -22.18
N ALA A 93 11.06 9.91 -22.26
CA ALA A 93 12.09 9.66 -21.26
C ALA A 93 12.43 10.92 -20.44
N GLY A 94 12.93 10.71 -19.21
CA GLY A 94 13.48 11.77 -18.37
C GLY A 94 12.53 12.95 -18.13
N GLY A 95 13.06 14.18 -18.31
CA GLY A 95 12.34 15.42 -18.01
C GLY A 95 11.12 15.71 -18.89
N GLU A 96 11.02 15.09 -20.08
CA GLU A 96 9.86 15.30 -20.97
C GLU A 96 8.60 14.63 -20.43
N ALA A 97 8.74 13.42 -19.87
CA ALA A 97 7.65 12.72 -19.20
C ALA A 97 7.14 13.49 -17.98
N ASP A 98 8.06 14.05 -17.18
CA ASP A 98 7.72 14.89 -16.02
C ASP A 98 7.01 16.18 -16.44
N ARG A 99 7.44 16.79 -17.56
CA ARG A 99 6.78 17.98 -18.14
C ARG A 99 5.37 17.65 -18.62
N ALA A 100 5.16 16.52 -19.31
CA ALA A 100 3.83 16.07 -19.74
C ALA A 100 2.89 15.88 -18.54
N ASP A 101 3.37 15.24 -17.46
CA ASP A 101 2.60 15.06 -16.22
C ASP A 101 2.25 16.41 -15.56
N ALA A 102 3.17 17.38 -15.56
CA ALA A 102 2.93 18.72 -15.03
C ALA A 102 1.87 19.47 -15.85
N TYR A 103 1.93 19.36 -17.19
CA TYR A 103 0.94 19.96 -18.08
C TYR A 103 -0.45 19.38 -17.88
N VAL A 104 -0.59 18.06 -17.73
CA VAL A 104 -1.89 17.43 -17.43
C VAL A 104 -2.54 18.03 -16.18
N VAL A 105 -1.76 18.22 -15.10
CA VAL A 105 -2.25 18.82 -13.85
C VAL A 105 -2.68 20.27 -14.06
N ARG A 106 -1.83 21.07 -14.71
CA ARG A 106 -2.08 22.50 -14.90
C ARG A 106 -3.24 22.75 -15.87
N LEU A 107 -3.37 21.95 -16.94
CA LEU A 107 -4.51 21.96 -17.86
C LEU A 107 -5.81 21.72 -17.10
N ARG A 108 -5.86 20.70 -16.23
CA ARG A 108 -7.06 20.41 -15.43
C ARG A 108 -7.42 21.54 -14.49
N ARG A 109 -6.43 22.09 -13.78
CA ARG A 109 -6.64 23.19 -12.85
C ARG A 109 -7.19 24.42 -13.58
N ILE A 110 -6.53 24.86 -14.65
CA ILE A 110 -6.98 26.02 -15.44
C ILE A 110 -8.36 25.74 -16.03
N SER A 111 -8.57 24.57 -16.64
CA SER A 111 -9.87 24.21 -17.23
C SER A 111 -10.99 24.14 -16.21
N SER A 112 -10.71 23.80 -14.95
CA SER A 112 -11.70 23.78 -13.86
C SER A 112 -12.06 25.16 -13.32
N LEU A 113 -11.22 26.17 -13.56
CA LEU A 113 -11.44 27.56 -13.15
C LEU A 113 -12.19 28.37 -14.21
N LEU A 114 -12.20 27.91 -15.46
CA LEU A 114 -12.89 28.57 -16.58
C LEU A 114 -14.35 28.13 -16.66
N ARG A 115 -15.26 29.09 -16.89
CA ARG A 115 -16.63 28.81 -17.31
C ARG A 115 -16.65 28.26 -18.75
N ARG A 116 -17.78 27.67 -19.16
CA ARG A 116 -17.90 27.02 -20.49
C ARG A 116 -17.73 28.00 -21.65
N ASP A 117 -18.25 29.20 -21.51
CA ASP A 117 -18.13 30.34 -22.42
C ASP A 117 -16.70 30.88 -22.46
N GLU A 118 -16.08 31.12 -21.30
CA GLU A 118 -14.68 31.54 -21.20
C GLU A 118 -13.71 30.52 -21.83
N LEU A 119 -13.95 29.23 -21.60
CA LEU A 119 -13.14 28.19 -22.24
C LEU A 119 -13.29 28.19 -23.77
N LYS A 120 -14.49 28.43 -24.28
CA LYS A 120 -14.70 28.57 -25.73
C LYS A 120 -13.95 29.77 -26.27
N GLU A 121 -14.04 30.91 -25.59
CA GLU A 121 -13.34 32.15 -25.96
C GLU A 121 -11.83 31.97 -25.99
N VAL A 122 -11.25 31.33 -24.96
CA VAL A 122 -9.80 31.04 -24.91
C VAL A 122 -9.37 30.14 -26.05
N VAL A 123 -10.13 29.10 -26.36
CA VAL A 123 -9.81 28.18 -27.46
C VAL A 123 -9.96 28.85 -28.83
N GLN A 124 -10.96 29.71 -29.00
CA GLN A 124 -11.16 30.48 -30.22
C GLN A 124 -10.04 31.50 -30.43
N ALA A 125 -9.72 32.28 -29.40
CA ALA A 125 -8.61 33.22 -29.43
C ALA A 125 -7.26 32.55 -29.70
N LEU A 126 -7.04 31.35 -29.15
CA LEU A 126 -5.88 30.52 -29.45
C LEU A 126 -5.80 30.15 -30.94
N ALA A 127 -6.91 29.72 -31.55
CA ALA A 127 -6.95 29.36 -32.96
C ALA A 127 -6.80 30.58 -33.90
N GLU A 128 -7.30 31.74 -33.48
CA GLU A 128 -7.24 33.02 -34.22
C GLU A 128 -5.93 33.80 -34.02
N GLY A 129 -5.07 33.37 -33.09
CA GLY A 129 -3.88 34.14 -32.70
C GLY A 129 -4.20 35.46 -31.99
N ARG A 130 -5.41 35.60 -31.44
CA ARG A 130 -5.90 36.81 -30.79
C ARG A 130 -5.49 36.83 -29.31
N SER A 131 -5.02 37.99 -28.85
CA SER A 131 -4.70 38.20 -27.43
C SER A 131 -5.96 38.43 -26.60
N LEU A 132 -5.96 37.91 -25.37
CA LEU A 132 -6.99 38.16 -24.36
C LEU A 132 -6.40 39.03 -23.23
N SER A 133 -7.16 39.23 -22.16
CA SER A 133 -6.72 39.98 -20.98
C SER A 133 -6.76 39.15 -19.70
N GLY A 134 -5.92 39.51 -18.73
CA GLY A 134 -5.93 38.94 -17.38
C GLY A 134 -5.70 37.43 -17.33
N PHE A 135 -6.61 36.71 -16.67
CA PHE A 135 -6.51 35.25 -16.51
C PHE A 135 -6.74 34.47 -17.81
N LEU A 136 -7.59 34.99 -18.71
CA LEU A 136 -7.90 34.32 -19.97
C LEU A 136 -6.68 34.27 -20.90
N GLU A 137 -5.87 35.34 -20.94
CA GLU A 137 -4.60 35.31 -21.67
C GLU A 137 -3.63 34.30 -21.06
N LYS A 138 -3.49 34.27 -19.72
CA LYS A 138 -2.65 33.27 -19.05
C LYS A 138 -3.09 31.83 -19.39
N ALA A 139 -4.39 31.59 -19.55
CA ALA A 139 -4.91 30.30 -19.99
C ALA A 139 -4.59 30.04 -21.47
N ARG A 140 -4.80 31.02 -22.35
CA ARG A 140 -4.50 30.96 -23.79
C ARG A 140 -3.03 30.65 -24.04
N SER A 141 -2.10 31.44 -23.48
CA SER A 141 -0.66 31.24 -23.68
C SER A 141 -0.19 29.89 -23.12
N PHE A 142 -0.79 29.43 -22.01
CA PHE A 142 -0.49 28.10 -21.49
C PHE A 142 -1.03 26.96 -22.40
N PHE A 143 -2.21 27.12 -22.98
CA PHE A 143 -2.74 26.15 -23.95
C PHE A 143 -1.89 26.12 -25.23
N GLU A 144 -1.39 27.27 -25.66
CA GLU A 144 -0.42 27.39 -26.75
C GLU A 144 0.90 26.67 -26.44
N GLU A 145 1.45 26.86 -25.24
CA GLU A 145 2.65 26.16 -24.75
C GLU A 145 2.47 24.63 -24.80
N VAL A 146 1.33 24.13 -24.31
CA VAL A 146 0.99 22.70 -24.35
C VAL A 146 0.86 22.19 -25.78
N TRP A 147 0.17 22.95 -26.64
CA TRP A 147 0.01 22.57 -28.05
C TRP A 147 1.34 22.51 -28.77
N SER A 148 2.19 23.53 -28.58
CA SER A 148 3.54 23.59 -29.17
C SER A 148 4.41 22.42 -28.70
N PHE A 149 4.31 22.05 -27.42
CA PHE A 149 4.98 20.85 -26.91
C PHE A 149 4.48 19.57 -27.58
N LEU A 150 3.17 19.36 -27.70
CA LEU A 150 2.60 18.18 -28.37
C LEU A 150 2.99 18.11 -29.85
N LYS A 151 2.95 19.24 -30.56
CA LYS A 151 3.38 19.35 -31.96
C LYS A 151 4.87 19.04 -32.10
N GLY A 152 5.71 19.60 -31.23
CA GLY A 152 7.15 19.35 -31.21
C GLY A 152 7.49 17.88 -30.94
N LEU A 153 6.78 17.23 -30.01
CA LEU A 153 6.92 15.79 -29.76
C LEU A 153 6.56 14.97 -31.00
N LEU A 154 5.44 15.26 -31.66
CA LEU A 154 4.97 14.46 -32.79
C LEU A 154 5.67 14.78 -34.11
N ALA A 155 6.41 15.88 -34.20
CA ALA A 155 7.31 16.16 -35.32
C ALA A 155 8.63 15.36 -35.25
N ARG A 156 9.00 14.85 -34.07
CA ARG A 156 10.26 14.13 -33.87
C ARG A 156 10.22 12.71 -34.48
N PRO A 157 11.23 12.31 -35.27
CA PRO A 157 11.29 10.97 -35.87
C PRO A 157 11.28 9.84 -34.84
N ASP A 158 12.05 9.98 -33.75
CA ASP A 158 12.16 8.97 -32.70
C ASP A 158 10.82 8.72 -31.98
N VAL A 159 10.05 9.78 -31.75
CA VAL A 159 8.70 9.66 -31.15
C VAL A 159 7.73 9.00 -32.13
N ARG A 160 7.75 9.39 -33.41
CA ARG A 160 6.90 8.76 -34.45
C ARG A 160 7.22 7.28 -34.62
N GLU A 161 8.50 6.91 -34.54
CA GLU A 161 8.94 5.52 -34.57
C GLU A 161 8.49 4.76 -33.32
N ALA A 162 8.63 5.36 -32.13
CA ALA A 162 8.14 4.77 -30.88
C ALA A 162 6.61 4.54 -30.89
N ILE A 163 5.83 5.45 -31.48
CA ILE A 163 4.39 5.25 -31.68
C ILE A 163 4.13 4.10 -32.65
N ARG A 164 4.85 4.04 -33.78
CA ARG A 164 4.71 2.94 -34.75
C ARG A 164 5.10 1.57 -34.16
N ALA A 165 6.13 1.53 -33.31
CA ALA A 165 6.53 0.32 -32.59
C ALA A 165 5.61 -0.02 -31.41
N SER A 166 4.81 0.94 -30.92
CA SER A 166 3.93 0.72 -29.78
C SER A 166 2.85 -0.32 -30.09
N PRO A 167 2.63 -1.30 -29.19
CA PRO A 167 1.52 -2.25 -29.32
C PRO A 167 0.16 -1.65 -28.91
N HIS A 168 0.11 -0.37 -28.48
CA HIS A 168 -1.07 0.24 -27.86
C HIS A 168 -1.51 1.57 -28.50
N LEU A 169 -0.69 2.13 -29.39
CA LEU A 169 -0.93 3.43 -30.01
C LEU A 169 -0.85 3.30 -31.52
N SER A 170 -1.86 3.85 -32.19
CA SER A 170 -1.88 3.98 -33.65
C SER A 170 -1.83 5.45 -34.01
N MET A 171 -1.13 5.75 -35.09
CA MET A 171 -1.10 7.07 -35.70
C MET A 171 -1.57 6.93 -37.13
N ASP A 172 -2.35 7.91 -37.55
CA ASP A 172 -2.90 8.03 -38.89
C ASP A 172 -2.52 9.42 -39.44
N GLU A 173 -2.49 9.58 -40.76
CA GLU A 173 -2.21 10.86 -41.42
C GLU A 173 -3.28 11.12 -42.47
N GLU A 174 -3.94 12.28 -42.37
CA GLU A 174 -4.94 12.70 -43.37
C GLU A 174 -4.65 14.13 -43.79
N ALA A 175 -4.52 14.35 -45.11
CA ALA A 175 -4.12 15.64 -45.69
C ALA A 175 -2.81 16.23 -45.10
N GLY A 176 -1.88 15.37 -44.66
CA GLY A 176 -0.59 15.79 -44.07
C GLY A 176 -0.64 16.13 -42.58
N GLU A 177 -1.81 16.06 -41.93
CA GLU A 177 -1.96 16.28 -40.49
C GLU A 177 -1.98 14.95 -39.72
N PRO A 178 -1.15 14.79 -38.67
CA PRO A 178 -1.11 13.56 -37.89
C PRO A 178 -2.27 13.48 -36.88
N TYR A 179 -2.91 12.32 -36.84
CA TYR A 179 -3.94 11.95 -35.88
C TYR A 179 -3.45 10.83 -34.98
N LEU A 180 -3.70 10.95 -33.68
CA LEU A 180 -3.51 9.83 -32.76
C LEU A 180 -4.84 9.11 -32.52
N ILE A 181 -4.83 7.79 -32.68
CA ILE A 181 -5.96 6.93 -32.35
C ILE A 181 -5.79 6.48 -30.90
N VAL A 182 -6.77 6.81 -30.06
CA VAL A 182 -6.72 6.55 -28.63
C VAL A 182 -7.96 5.75 -28.21
N PRO A 183 -7.84 4.68 -27.40
CA PRO A 183 -9.01 3.94 -26.92
C PRO A 183 -9.98 4.79 -26.08
N ASP A 184 -11.29 4.49 -26.18
CA ASP A 184 -12.35 5.08 -25.35
C ASP A 184 -12.91 4.06 -24.33
N PRO A 185 -12.21 3.84 -23.20
CA PRO A 185 -12.68 2.92 -22.16
C PRO A 185 -14.00 3.36 -21.54
N VAL A 186 -14.29 4.66 -21.50
CA VAL A 186 -15.53 5.18 -20.90
C VAL A 186 -16.71 4.87 -21.82
N GLY A 187 -16.56 5.07 -23.13
CA GLY A 187 -17.54 4.69 -24.13
C GLY A 187 -17.86 3.20 -24.09
N TYR A 188 -16.83 2.35 -24.00
CA TYR A 188 -17.00 0.90 -23.86
C TYR A 188 -17.78 0.52 -22.58
N LEU A 189 -17.35 1.01 -21.41
CA LEU A 189 -17.99 0.68 -20.13
C LEU A 189 -19.45 1.13 -20.06
N GLN A 190 -19.77 2.32 -20.58
CA GLN A 190 -21.13 2.83 -20.55
C GLN A 190 -22.07 2.04 -21.45
N ALA A 191 -21.62 1.63 -22.64
CA ALA A 191 -22.43 0.86 -23.56
C ALA A 191 -22.58 -0.60 -23.10
N SER A 192 -21.47 -1.26 -22.74
CA SER A 192 -21.50 -2.65 -22.23
C SER A 192 -22.28 -2.78 -20.93
N GLY A 193 -22.15 -1.82 -20.02
CA GLY A 193 -22.87 -1.79 -18.74
C GLY A 193 -24.41 -1.64 -18.87
N ARG A 194 -24.96 -1.36 -20.05
CA ARG A 194 -26.43 -1.42 -20.27
C ARG A 194 -26.98 -2.82 -20.38
N THR A 195 -26.10 -3.80 -20.61
CA THR A 195 -26.46 -5.21 -20.74
C THR A 195 -26.54 -5.92 -19.39
N SER A 196 -26.14 -5.29 -18.28
CA SER A 196 -26.14 -5.91 -16.95
C SER A 196 -26.57 -4.89 -15.91
N ARG A 197 -27.61 -5.22 -15.14
CA ARG A 197 -28.23 -4.31 -14.16
C ARG A 197 -28.58 -5.06 -12.88
N LEU A 198 -28.53 -4.34 -11.77
CA LEU A 198 -29.04 -4.84 -10.49
C LEU A 198 -30.57 -4.88 -10.52
N TYR A 199 -31.15 -6.00 -10.11
CA TYR A 199 -32.58 -6.22 -9.94
C TYR A 199 -32.82 -7.06 -8.66
N ALA A 200 -34.08 -7.37 -8.33
CA ALA A 200 -34.41 -8.03 -7.05
C ALA A 200 -33.74 -9.41 -6.83
N GLY A 201 -33.36 -10.12 -7.89
CA GLY A 201 -32.64 -11.40 -7.82
C GLY A 201 -31.12 -11.29 -7.99
N GLY A 202 -30.54 -10.09 -7.80
CA GLY A 202 -29.10 -9.85 -7.92
C GLY A 202 -28.70 -9.07 -9.18
N ILE A 203 -27.55 -9.40 -9.78
CA ILE A 203 -27.03 -8.71 -10.97
C ILE A 203 -27.33 -9.55 -12.21
N SER A 204 -28.01 -8.95 -13.20
CA SER A 204 -28.34 -9.67 -14.44
C SER A 204 -27.11 -9.90 -15.32
N LYS A 205 -27.04 -11.10 -15.92
CA LYS A 205 -26.06 -11.43 -16.94
C LYS A 205 -26.34 -10.62 -18.20
N GLY A 206 -25.27 -10.23 -18.86
CA GLY A 206 -25.26 -9.50 -20.12
C GLY A 206 -24.13 -9.98 -21.02
N LEU A 207 -24.28 -9.80 -22.32
CA LEU A 207 -23.27 -10.17 -23.30
C LEU A 207 -22.71 -8.94 -24.01
N SER A 208 -21.39 -8.78 -24.02
CA SER A 208 -20.70 -7.71 -24.73
C SER A 208 -19.74 -8.31 -25.75
N ILE A 209 -20.02 -8.10 -27.04
CA ILE A 209 -19.20 -8.60 -28.15
C ILE A 209 -18.45 -7.41 -28.77
N LEU A 210 -17.13 -7.53 -28.91
CA LEU A 210 -16.28 -6.53 -29.54
C LEU A 210 -15.68 -7.08 -30.83
N VAL A 211 -16.05 -6.49 -31.96
CA VAL A 211 -15.36 -6.77 -33.23
C VAL A 211 -14.08 -5.94 -33.26
N VAL A 212 -12.92 -6.62 -33.31
CA VAL A 212 -11.62 -5.96 -33.31
C VAL A 212 -11.26 -5.54 -34.73
N ASP A 213 -11.34 -4.24 -35.01
CA ASP A 213 -10.98 -3.63 -36.28
C ASP A 213 -9.55 -3.02 -36.27
N ASP A 214 -8.98 -2.81 -35.09
CA ASP A 214 -7.63 -2.30 -34.86
C ASP A 214 -7.05 -2.95 -33.60
N GLU A 215 -6.06 -3.83 -33.78
CA GLU A 215 -5.44 -4.58 -32.69
C GLU A 215 -4.75 -3.67 -31.67
N LYS A 216 -4.10 -2.59 -32.11
CA LYS A 216 -3.39 -1.66 -31.22
C LYS A 216 -4.38 -0.88 -30.38
N ALA A 217 -5.47 -0.40 -30.99
CA ALA A 217 -6.56 0.24 -30.26
C ALA A 217 -7.19 -0.72 -29.24
N PHE A 218 -7.39 -2.00 -29.61
CA PHE A 218 -7.90 -3.02 -28.71
C PHE A 218 -6.95 -3.27 -27.52
N ASN A 219 -5.65 -3.38 -27.78
CA ASN A 219 -4.64 -3.52 -26.73
C ASN A 219 -4.60 -2.28 -25.81
N GLY A 220 -4.70 -1.08 -26.37
CA GLY A 220 -4.85 0.16 -25.61
C GLY A 220 -6.12 0.19 -24.76
N LEU A 221 -7.24 -0.31 -25.29
CA LEU A 221 -8.50 -0.42 -24.57
C LEU A 221 -8.39 -1.39 -23.38
N LYS A 222 -7.84 -2.59 -23.60
CA LYS A 222 -7.53 -3.56 -22.53
C LYS A 222 -6.70 -2.92 -21.44
N ARG A 223 -5.60 -2.27 -21.80
CA ARG A 223 -4.70 -1.57 -20.88
C ARG A 223 -5.41 -0.47 -20.10
N SER A 224 -6.31 0.27 -20.75
CA SER A 224 -7.04 1.37 -20.12
C SER A 224 -8.14 0.89 -19.18
N LEU A 225 -8.87 -0.17 -19.53
CA LEU A 225 -9.96 -0.73 -18.72
C LEU A 225 -9.47 -1.30 -17.39
N ARG A 226 -8.24 -1.83 -17.33
CA ARG A 226 -7.60 -2.30 -16.08
C ARG A 226 -7.48 -1.23 -14.99
N TRP A 227 -7.56 0.05 -15.36
CA TRP A 227 -7.56 1.13 -14.36
C TRP A 227 -8.94 1.34 -13.73
N TYR A 228 -10.01 1.01 -14.45
CA TYR A 228 -11.39 1.20 -14.04
C TYR A 228 -12.02 -0.06 -13.42
N LEU A 229 -11.64 -1.23 -13.92
CA LEU A 229 -12.13 -2.53 -13.50
C LEU A 229 -10.98 -3.37 -12.95
N GLU A 230 -11.21 -4.05 -11.83
CA GLU A 230 -10.22 -4.97 -11.22
C GLU A 230 -10.03 -6.23 -12.06
N GLU A 231 -11.09 -6.74 -12.68
CA GLU A 231 -11.05 -7.93 -13.53
C GLU A 231 -11.82 -7.68 -14.83
N VAL A 232 -11.14 -7.84 -15.96
CA VAL A 232 -11.73 -7.86 -17.30
C VAL A 232 -11.09 -9.00 -18.06
N GLU A 233 -11.89 -10.02 -18.35
CA GLU A 233 -11.47 -11.15 -19.16
C GLU A 233 -11.99 -10.97 -20.59
N TRP A 234 -11.13 -11.20 -21.58
CA TRP A 234 -11.48 -11.18 -22.98
C TRP A 234 -11.28 -12.59 -23.52
N ARG A 235 -12.33 -13.16 -24.13
CA ARG A 235 -12.29 -14.48 -24.74
C ARG A 235 -12.59 -14.38 -26.24
N PRO A 236 -11.88 -15.12 -27.10
CA PRO A 236 -12.27 -15.28 -28.50
C PRO A 236 -13.70 -15.80 -28.60
N ALA A 237 -14.47 -15.31 -29.56
CA ALA A 237 -15.89 -15.64 -29.67
C ALA A 237 -16.13 -17.11 -30.07
N ASP A 238 -15.18 -17.71 -30.75
CA ASP A 238 -15.14 -19.11 -31.18
C ASP A 238 -14.78 -20.10 -30.05
N GLU A 239 -14.18 -19.63 -28.96
CA GLU A 239 -13.89 -20.43 -27.76
C GLU A 239 -15.02 -20.41 -26.73
N VAL A 240 -16.13 -19.73 -27.03
CA VAL A 240 -17.22 -19.48 -26.08
C VAL A 240 -18.55 -19.98 -26.63
N ASP A 241 -19.30 -20.72 -25.82
CA ASP A 241 -20.67 -21.10 -26.15
C ASP A 241 -21.63 -19.90 -25.97
N LEU A 242 -21.82 -19.14 -27.06
CA LEU A 242 -22.74 -18.00 -27.09
C LEU A 242 -24.20 -18.42 -26.86
N GLY A 243 -24.58 -19.64 -27.25
CA GLY A 243 -25.94 -20.15 -27.06
C GLY A 243 -26.25 -20.35 -25.59
N ALA A 244 -25.35 -21.00 -24.85
CA ALA A 244 -25.46 -21.17 -23.41
C ALA A 244 -25.52 -19.84 -22.66
N ILE A 245 -24.65 -18.89 -23.02
CA ILE A 245 -24.64 -17.55 -22.41
C ILE A 245 -25.96 -16.82 -22.69
N MET A 246 -26.44 -16.83 -23.94
CA MET A 246 -27.70 -16.18 -24.29
C MET A 246 -28.89 -16.82 -23.59
N ALA A 247 -28.88 -18.14 -23.37
CA ALA A 247 -29.91 -18.81 -22.59
C ALA A 247 -29.94 -18.32 -21.13
N GLU A 248 -28.78 -18.10 -20.49
CA GLU A 248 -28.72 -17.45 -19.17
C GLU A 248 -29.24 -16.01 -19.19
N VAL A 249 -28.80 -15.21 -20.18
CA VAL A 249 -29.25 -13.82 -20.33
C VAL A 249 -30.77 -13.75 -20.52
N ASP A 250 -31.34 -14.62 -21.34
CA ASP A 250 -32.77 -14.68 -21.61
C ASP A 250 -33.57 -15.10 -20.37
N ARG A 251 -33.06 -16.05 -19.57
CA ARG A 251 -33.65 -16.40 -18.27
C ARG A 251 -33.71 -15.20 -17.34
N ASP A 252 -32.62 -14.43 -17.23
CA ASP A 252 -32.61 -13.22 -16.41
C ASP A 252 -33.58 -12.16 -16.91
N ARG A 253 -33.73 -11.99 -18.23
CA ARG A 253 -34.70 -11.03 -18.81
C ARG A 253 -36.13 -11.43 -18.57
N GLU A 254 -36.43 -12.72 -18.70
CA GLU A 254 -37.75 -13.26 -18.40
C GLU A 254 -38.12 -13.00 -16.95
N LEU A 255 -37.20 -13.27 -16.04
CA LEU A 255 -37.39 -13.08 -14.62
C LEU A 255 -37.58 -11.60 -14.24
N ILE A 256 -36.78 -10.70 -14.82
CA ILE A 256 -36.96 -9.24 -14.67
C ILE A 256 -38.34 -8.80 -15.20
N ARG A 257 -38.79 -9.33 -16.35
CA ARG A 257 -40.10 -8.98 -16.93
C ARG A 257 -41.25 -9.41 -16.02
N LYS A 258 -41.24 -10.65 -15.55
CA LYS A 258 -42.26 -11.18 -14.63
C LYS A 258 -42.34 -10.39 -13.32
N LEU A 259 -41.18 -10.00 -12.77
CA LEU A 259 -41.09 -9.13 -11.60
C LEU A 259 -41.70 -7.74 -11.87
N MET A 260 -41.33 -7.09 -12.97
CA MET A 260 -41.84 -5.76 -13.33
C MET A 260 -43.34 -5.76 -13.63
N ALA A 261 -43.87 -6.85 -14.18
CA ALA A 261 -45.30 -7.03 -14.46
C ALA A 261 -46.12 -7.41 -13.21
N GLY A 262 -45.47 -7.74 -12.09
CA GLY A 262 -46.14 -8.23 -10.89
C GLY A 262 -46.70 -9.65 -11.00
N GLU A 263 -46.38 -10.36 -12.10
CA GLU A 263 -46.82 -11.75 -12.37
C GLU A 263 -46.10 -12.77 -11.50
N MET A 264 -44.98 -12.37 -10.90
CA MET A 264 -44.18 -13.20 -10.02
C MET A 264 -43.73 -12.34 -8.85
N ALA A 265 -44.12 -12.74 -7.64
CA ALA A 265 -43.41 -12.36 -6.44
C ALA A 265 -42.28 -13.38 -6.29
N LEU A 266 -41.04 -12.90 -6.22
CA LEU A 266 -39.94 -13.76 -5.83
C LEU A 266 -40.12 -14.07 -4.34
N GLU A 267 -40.55 -15.28 -4.01
CA GLU A 267 -40.24 -15.86 -2.71
C GLU A 267 -38.72 -16.05 -2.71
N LEU A 268 -38.00 -15.02 -2.27
CA LEU A 268 -36.57 -15.11 -2.03
C LEU A 268 -36.41 -16.13 -0.90
N GLU A 269 -35.94 -17.34 -1.21
CA GLU A 269 -35.56 -18.33 -0.18
C GLU A 269 -34.54 -17.73 0.81
N ASP A 270 -33.79 -16.71 0.39
CA ASP A 270 -32.99 -15.84 1.26
C ASP A 270 -33.07 -14.40 0.70
N PRO A 271 -33.80 -13.46 1.33
CA PRO A 271 -33.73 -12.06 0.92
C PRO A 271 -32.28 -11.58 1.02
N MET A 272 -31.90 -10.64 0.13
CA MET A 272 -30.57 -10.04 0.11
C MET A 272 -30.17 -9.64 1.54
N LYS A 273 -29.22 -10.37 2.15
CA LYS A 273 -28.98 -10.25 3.60
C LYS A 273 -28.49 -8.85 3.94
N THR A 274 -29.08 -8.27 4.97
CA THR A 274 -28.58 -7.01 5.53
C THR A 274 -27.46 -7.35 6.50
N ALA A 275 -26.32 -6.68 6.35
CA ALA A 275 -25.18 -6.94 7.22
C ALA A 275 -24.43 -5.68 7.63
N LEU A 276 -24.00 -5.65 8.88
CA LEU A 276 -23.15 -4.60 9.45
C LEU A 276 -21.69 -5.05 9.37
N LEU A 277 -20.90 -4.39 8.53
CA LEU A 277 -19.45 -4.61 8.45
C LEU A 277 -18.70 -3.60 9.33
N VAL A 278 -18.10 -4.06 10.42
CA VAL A 278 -17.29 -3.23 11.32
C VAL A 278 -15.81 -3.42 11.04
N VAL A 279 -15.11 -2.34 10.68
CA VAL A 279 -13.64 -2.35 10.46
C VAL A 279 -12.93 -1.42 11.45
N GLU A 280 -11.60 -1.53 11.62
CA GLU A 280 -10.92 -0.74 12.66
C GLU A 280 -10.82 0.76 12.35
N SER A 281 -10.70 1.16 11.07
CA SER A 281 -10.41 2.55 10.71
C SER A 281 -11.40 3.20 9.73
N PRO A 282 -11.66 4.52 9.85
CA PRO A 282 -12.52 5.25 8.92
C PRO A 282 -12.02 5.27 7.48
N THR A 283 -10.70 5.18 7.26
CA THR A 283 -10.14 5.11 5.91
C THR A 283 -10.53 3.79 5.25
N LYS A 284 -10.37 2.67 5.96
CA LYS A 284 -10.73 1.33 5.51
C LYS A 284 -12.21 1.25 5.16
N ALA A 285 -13.09 1.76 6.03
CA ALA A 285 -14.53 1.82 5.77
C ALA A 285 -14.86 2.59 4.47
N ARG A 286 -14.26 3.78 4.28
CA ARG A 286 -14.44 4.57 3.05
C ARG A 286 -13.87 3.92 1.80
N THR A 287 -12.73 3.21 1.92
CA THR A 287 -12.11 2.49 0.81
C THR A 287 -13.03 1.36 0.35
N ILE A 288 -13.48 0.52 1.29
CA ILE A 288 -14.41 -0.59 1.03
C ILE A 288 -15.71 -0.08 0.40
N ALA A 289 -16.30 0.96 0.98
CA ALA A 289 -17.54 1.54 0.49
C ALA A 289 -17.45 2.09 -0.95
N ARG A 290 -16.23 2.39 -1.45
CA ARG A 290 -16.03 2.90 -2.82
C ARG A 290 -15.85 1.80 -3.87
N PHE A 291 -15.63 0.54 -3.47
CA PHE A 291 -15.48 -0.57 -4.42
C PHE A 291 -16.73 -0.82 -5.25
N PHE A 292 -17.90 -0.50 -4.70
CA PHE A 292 -19.20 -0.74 -5.32
C PHE A 292 -19.85 0.56 -5.83
N GLY A 293 -19.04 1.60 -6.04
CA GLY A 293 -19.49 2.89 -6.58
C GLY A 293 -19.52 4.01 -5.56
N ARG A 294 -20.54 4.88 -5.64
CA ARG A 294 -20.71 5.98 -4.70
C ARG A 294 -21.63 5.51 -3.56
N PRO A 295 -21.13 5.35 -2.33
CA PRO A 295 -21.95 4.87 -1.22
C PRO A 295 -22.96 5.93 -0.77
N THR A 296 -24.08 5.47 -0.25
CA THR A 296 -24.98 6.30 0.57
C THR A 296 -24.32 6.51 1.94
N ARG A 297 -24.49 7.69 2.53
CA ARG A 297 -23.91 8.04 3.83
C ARG A 297 -25.01 8.51 4.76
N ARG A 298 -25.07 7.92 5.95
CA ARG A 298 -25.88 8.42 7.07
C ARG A 298 -25.03 8.55 8.34
N GLU A 299 -25.48 9.38 9.26
CA GLU A 299 -24.84 9.56 10.58
C GLU A 299 -25.77 9.01 11.66
N VAL A 300 -25.23 8.22 12.58
CA VAL A 300 -25.91 7.69 13.75
C VAL A 300 -25.08 8.07 14.97
N GLY A 301 -25.43 9.16 15.64
CA GLY A 301 -24.59 9.73 16.70
C GLY A 301 -23.17 10.04 16.20
N PRO A 302 -22.10 9.54 16.85
CA PRO A 302 -20.71 9.74 16.41
C PRO A 302 -20.24 8.79 15.29
N LEU A 303 -21.14 7.94 14.78
CA LEU A 303 -20.86 6.90 13.79
C LEU A 303 -21.31 7.34 12.39
N THR A 304 -20.37 7.32 11.45
CA THR A 304 -20.68 7.45 10.02
C THR A 304 -20.88 6.07 9.42
N VAL A 305 -22.05 5.83 8.83
CA VAL A 305 -22.43 4.58 8.16
C VAL A 305 -22.40 4.76 6.66
N PHE A 306 -21.66 3.89 5.97
CA PHE A 306 -21.65 3.82 4.50
C PHE A 306 -22.44 2.62 4.02
N GLU A 307 -23.47 2.87 3.23
CA GLU A 307 -24.34 1.81 2.72
C GLU A 307 -24.05 1.52 1.26
N ILE A 308 -23.85 0.24 0.96
CA ILE A 308 -23.53 -0.28 -0.37
C ILE A 308 -24.27 -1.60 -0.63
N SER A 309 -24.55 -1.89 -1.90
CA SER A 309 -25.00 -3.21 -2.33
C SER A 309 -23.84 -3.93 -3.04
N THR A 310 -23.58 -5.17 -2.64
CA THR A 310 -22.57 -6.03 -3.29
C THR A 310 -23.18 -6.94 -4.35
N GLY A 311 -24.52 -7.03 -4.43
CA GLY A 311 -25.27 -8.06 -5.14
C GLY A 311 -25.87 -9.07 -4.16
N ASP A 312 -25.04 -9.63 -3.28
CA ASP A 312 -25.44 -10.66 -2.31
C ASP A 312 -25.85 -10.07 -0.94
N PHE A 313 -25.27 -8.90 -0.59
CA PHE A 313 -25.51 -8.22 0.69
C PHE A 313 -25.87 -6.74 0.50
N PHE A 314 -26.71 -6.23 1.40
CA PHE A 314 -26.78 -4.80 1.71
C PHE A 314 -25.85 -4.52 2.90
N LEU A 315 -24.67 -3.97 2.64
CA LEU A 315 -23.66 -3.74 3.67
C LEU A 315 -23.74 -2.33 4.24
N SER A 316 -23.93 -2.23 5.55
CA SER A 316 -23.64 -1.06 6.36
C SER A 316 -22.19 -1.12 6.84
N VAL A 317 -21.30 -0.37 6.21
CA VAL A 317 -19.87 -0.35 6.54
C VAL A 317 -19.56 0.78 7.51
N VAL A 318 -19.01 0.43 8.67
CA VAL A 318 -18.72 1.37 9.77
C VAL A 318 -17.31 1.16 10.32
N ALA A 319 -16.82 2.12 11.11
CA ALA A 319 -15.50 2.04 11.73
C ALA A 319 -15.56 2.14 13.25
N SER A 320 -14.92 1.20 13.95
CA SER A 320 -14.75 1.23 15.42
C SER A 320 -13.77 2.32 15.89
N LYS A 321 -12.95 2.84 14.97
CA LYS A 321 -11.88 3.82 15.25
C LYS A 321 -10.88 3.28 16.28
N GLY A 322 -10.40 2.05 16.08
CA GLY A 322 -9.47 1.32 16.96
C GLY A 322 -10.16 0.50 18.06
N HIS A 323 -9.47 0.31 19.18
CA HIS A 323 -10.04 -0.33 20.37
C HIS A 323 -11.23 0.45 20.92
N VAL A 324 -12.21 -0.29 21.43
CA VAL A 324 -13.38 0.25 22.16
C VAL A 324 -13.22 0.11 23.67
N PHE A 325 -12.59 -0.99 24.13
CA PHE A 325 -12.25 -1.23 25.53
C PHE A 325 -10.75 -1.43 25.75
N ASP A 326 -10.30 -1.13 26.96
CA ASP A 326 -8.98 -1.49 27.46
C ASP A 326 -9.05 -1.74 28.98
N LEU A 327 -8.03 -2.39 29.55
CA LEU A 327 -7.99 -2.75 30.97
C LEU A 327 -8.11 -1.50 31.85
N VAL A 328 -9.03 -1.54 32.82
CA VAL A 328 -9.11 -0.52 33.89
C VAL A 328 -7.80 -0.49 34.67
N THR A 329 -7.45 0.63 35.29
CA THR A 329 -6.22 0.72 36.09
C THR A 329 -6.47 0.50 37.58
N ARG A 330 -7.73 0.63 38.02
CA ARG A 330 -8.17 0.44 39.41
C ARG A 330 -8.86 -0.92 39.59
N GLY A 331 -8.79 -1.45 40.82
CA GLY A 331 -9.41 -2.73 41.18
C GLY A 331 -8.52 -3.94 40.88
N GLY A 332 -8.73 -5.01 41.65
CA GLY A 332 -7.93 -6.23 41.58
C GLY A 332 -6.41 -5.98 41.64
N PHE A 333 -5.65 -6.82 40.95
CA PHE A 333 -4.22 -6.62 40.70
C PHE A 333 -4.02 -5.89 39.37
N HIS A 334 -3.93 -4.56 39.43
CA HIS A 334 -3.74 -3.64 38.29
C HIS A 334 -4.82 -3.77 37.19
N GLY A 335 -6.06 -4.02 37.57
CA GLY A 335 -7.22 -4.19 36.68
C GLY A 335 -7.63 -5.63 36.38
N VAL A 336 -7.01 -6.60 37.06
CA VAL A 336 -7.35 -8.03 36.92
C VAL A 336 -7.75 -8.58 38.28
N GLU A 337 -8.99 -9.04 38.40
CA GLU A 337 -9.46 -9.72 39.61
C GLU A 337 -8.94 -11.15 39.66
N VAL A 338 -8.69 -11.64 40.87
CA VAL A 338 -8.23 -13.00 41.12
C VAL A 338 -9.28 -13.69 41.97
N GLN A 339 -9.99 -14.66 41.38
CA GLN A 339 -11.06 -15.42 42.03
C GLN A 339 -10.81 -16.92 41.80
N ASP A 340 -10.71 -17.72 42.88
CA ASP A 340 -10.52 -19.17 42.83
C ASP A 340 -9.43 -19.68 41.88
N GLY A 341 -8.32 -18.95 41.76
CA GLY A 341 -7.20 -19.30 40.88
C GLY A 341 -7.42 -18.97 39.39
N SER A 342 -8.52 -18.29 39.07
CA SER A 342 -8.83 -17.70 37.77
C SER A 342 -8.53 -16.20 37.75
N PHE A 343 -8.20 -15.68 36.56
CA PHE A 343 -7.92 -14.26 36.34
C PHE A 343 -9.03 -13.64 35.51
N LEU A 344 -9.69 -12.64 36.06
CA LEU A 344 -10.81 -11.94 35.43
C LEU A 344 -10.37 -10.52 35.07
N PRO A 345 -9.95 -10.27 33.82
CA PRO A 345 -9.59 -8.94 33.37
C PRO A 345 -10.83 -8.03 33.31
N ILE A 346 -10.76 -6.88 33.97
CA ILE A 346 -11.84 -5.89 33.97
C ILE A 346 -11.54 -4.83 32.90
N TYR A 347 -12.48 -4.64 31.98
CA TYR A 347 -12.37 -3.72 30.85
C TYR A 347 -13.29 -2.52 31.03
N GLY A 348 -12.76 -1.33 30.75
CA GLY A 348 -13.52 -0.08 30.71
C GLY A 348 -13.53 0.50 29.29
N THR A 349 -14.54 1.31 28.97
CA THR A 349 -14.57 2.04 27.70
C THR A 349 -13.42 3.04 27.63
N ILE A 350 -12.81 3.16 26.46
CA ILE A 350 -11.71 4.10 26.26
C ILE A 350 -12.27 5.51 26.16
N LYS A 351 -11.75 6.40 27.01
CA LYS A 351 -12.08 7.82 27.09
C LYS A 351 -10.88 8.64 26.62
N ARG A 352 -11.05 9.54 25.66
CA ARG A 352 -9.95 10.36 25.12
C ARG A 352 -10.17 11.83 25.44
N CYS A 353 -9.17 12.49 26.01
CA CYS A 353 -9.25 13.92 26.29
C CYS A 353 -9.23 14.76 25.00
N ARG A 354 -10.22 15.66 24.85
CA ARG A 354 -10.33 16.57 23.70
C ARG A 354 -9.15 17.54 23.56
N ARG A 355 -8.51 17.91 24.68
CA ARG A 355 -7.44 18.90 24.72
C ARG A 355 -6.04 18.30 24.62
N CYS A 356 -5.67 17.41 25.54
CA CYS A 356 -4.32 16.84 25.57
C CYS A 356 -4.18 15.51 24.81
N GLY A 357 -5.31 14.88 24.43
CA GLY A 357 -5.30 13.62 23.69
C GLY A 357 -5.00 12.37 24.51
N GLU A 358 -4.72 12.51 25.81
CA GLU A 358 -4.48 11.40 26.73
C GLU A 358 -5.70 10.47 26.81
N GLN A 359 -5.45 9.17 27.01
CA GLN A 359 -6.48 8.14 27.07
C GLN A 359 -6.61 7.57 28.48
N TYR A 360 -7.84 7.31 28.89
CA TYR A 360 -8.20 6.74 30.17
C TYR A 360 -9.20 5.59 29.96
N THR A 361 -9.25 4.66 30.91
CA THR A 361 -10.22 3.55 30.92
C THR A 361 -11.12 3.60 32.14
N ASP A 362 -10.59 4.07 33.27
CA ASP A 362 -11.38 4.26 34.49
C ASP A 362 -12.47 5.32 34.29
N ASP A 363 -13.51 5.22 35.11
CA ASP A 363 -14.62 6.18 35.08
C ASP A 363 -14.19 7.51 35.71
N LEU A 364 -14.11 8.53 34.84
CA LEU A 364 -13.63 9.86 35.15
C LEU A 364 -14.51 10.88 34.43
N ASP A 365 -14.96 11.92 35.15
CA ASP A 365 -15.79 12.98 34.56
C ASP A 365 -14.97 13.94 33.68
N LYS A 366 -13.72 14.20 34.09
CA LYS A 366 -12.81 15.16 33.44
C LYS A 366 -11.40 14.62 33.38
N CYS A 367 -10.63 15.11 32.42
CA CYS A 367 -9.22 14.78 32.26
C CYS A 367 -8.41 15.18 33.51
N PRO A 368 -7.76 14.22 34.21
CA PRO A 368 -6.94 14.51 35.38
C PRO A 368 -5.74 15.43 35.10
N ILE A 369 -5.25 15.47 33.86
CA ILE A 369 -4.07 16.25 33.49
C ILE A 369 -4.41 17.72 33.19
N CYS A 370 -5.53 17.99 32.50
CA CYS A 370 -5.82 19.34 32.01
C CYS A 370 -7.27 19.83 32.26
N GLY A 371 -8.09 19.05 32.94
CA GLY A 371 -9.47 19.39 33.32
C GLY A 371 -10.50 19.42 32.17
N SER A 372 -10.10 19.10 30.94
CA SER A 372 -10.98 19.05 29.77
C SER A 372 -11.95 17.87 29.80
N GLU A 373 -13.06 17.99 29.07
CA GLU A 373 -13.98 16.88 28.78
C GLU A 373 -13.29 15.73 28.03
N LEU A 374 -13.87 14.55 28.19
CA LEU A 374 -13.42 13.29 27.61
C LEU A 374 -14.46 12.80 26.59
N ASP A 375 -13.99 12.37 25.42
CA ASP A 375 -14.82 11.64 24.45
C ASP A 375 -14.83 10.16 24.81
N ASP A 376 -15.99 9.63 25.17
CA ASP A 376 -16.16 8.22 25.57
C ASP A 376 -16.59 7.35 24.38
N LYS A 377 -15.92 6.20 24.23
CA LYS A 377 -16.31 5.15 23.28
C LYS A 377 -17.67 4.51 23.60
N ALA A 378 -18.23 4.71 24.78
CA ALA A 378 -19.59 4.31 25.11
C ALA A 378 -20.63 4.86 24.11
N GLU A 379 -20.50 6.13 23.71
CA GLU A 379 -21.40 6.75 22.72
C GLU A 379 -21.30 6.06 21.35
N LEU A 380 -20.09 5.63 20.98
CA LEU A 380 -19.85 4.89 19.74
C LEU A 380 -20.48 3.50 19.80
N LEU A 381 -20.34 2.80 20.93
CA LEU A 381 -20.96 1.48 21.13
C LEU A 381 -22.48 1.56 21.06
N GLU A 382 -23.07 2.60 21.64
CA GLU A 382 -24.52 2.82 21.57
C GLU A 382 -25.00 3.06 20.13
N ALA A 383 -24.25 3.84 19.35
CA ALA A 383 -24.53 4.00 17.93
C ALA A 383 -24.37 2.69 17.14
N LEU A 384 -23.36 1.87 17.47
CA LEU A 384 -23.16 0.56 16.85
C LEU A 384 -24.31 -0.40 17.17
N ARG A 385 -24.82 -0.42 18.41
CA ARG A 385 -25.99 -1.23 18.82
C ARG A 385 -27.24 -0.88 18.01
N LYS A 386 -27.50 0.41 17.81
CA LYS A 386 -28.63 0.88 16.98
C LYS A 386 -28.53 0.34 15.56
N VAL A 387 -27.37 0.48 14.91
CA VAL A 387 -27.18 -0.04 13.55
C VAL A 387 -27.21 -1.57 13.52
N ALA A 388 -26.68 -2.25 14.54
CA ALA A 388 -26.71 -3.70 14.63
C ALA A 388 -28.14 -4.25 14.70
N SER A 389 -29.05 -3.56 15.40
CA SER A 389 -30.46 -3.95 15.48
C SER A 389 -31.26 -3.80 14.18
N GLU A 390 -30.67 -3.17 13.16
CA GLU A 390 -31.29 -2.97 11.84
C GLU A 390 -30.84 -4.02 10.81
N VAL A 391 -29.94 -4.93 11.18
CA VAL A 391 -29.33 -5.89 10.25
C VAL A 391 -29.46 -7.35 10.70
N ASP A 392 -29.37 -8.28 9.77
CA ASP A 392 -29.44 -9.72 10.03
C ASP A 392 -28.10 -10.28 10.57
N VAL A 393 -26.98 -9.80 10.01
CA VAL A 393 -25.63 -10.35 10.28
C VAL A 393 -24.63 -9.26 10.66
N LEU A 394 -23.84 -9.48 11.71
CA LEU A 394 -22.66 -8.71 12.04
C LEU A 394 -21.41 -9.37 11.45
N LEU A 395 -20.71 -8.62 10.59
CA LEU A 395 -19.44 -8.99 10.00
C LEU A 395 -18.31 -8.18 10.63
N VAL A 396 -17.44 -8.85 11.38
CA VAL A 396 -16.24 -8.26 11.96
C VAL A 396 -15.10 -8.34 10.94
N GLY A 397 -14.66 -7.19 10.44
CA GLY A 397 -13.62 -7.05 9.40
C GLY A 397 -12.37 -6.30 9.89
N THR A 398 -11.96 -6.55 11.14
CA THR A 398 -10.73 -5.99 11.72
C THR A 398 -9.48 -6.59 11.09
N ASP A 399 -8.32 -6.00 11.32
CA ASP A 399 -7.03 -6.53 10.87
C ASP A 399 -6.82 -7.99 11.29
N ALA A 400 -6.15 -8.77 10.43
CA ALA A 400 -5.89 -10.20 10.64
C ALA A 400 -4.65 -10.40 11.53
N ASP A 401 -4.66 -9.89 12.76
CA ASP A 401 -3.67 -10.16 13.79
C ASP A 401 -4.38 -10.36 15.16
N ALA A 402 -3.67 -10.84 16.18
CA ALA A 402 -4.26 -11.05 17.50
C ALA A 402 -4.86 -9.76 18.13
N GLU A 403 -4.29 -8.59 17.82
CA GLU A 403 -4.84 -7.29 18.24
C GLU A 403 -6.20 -7.01 17.57
N GLY A 404 -6.28 -7.22 16.26
CA GLY A 404 -7.51 -7.10 15.48
C GLY A 404 -8.56 -8.14 15.87
N GLU A 405 -8.16 -9.37 16.21
CA GLU A 405 -9.07 -10.40 16.70
C GLU A 405 -9.69 -10.00 18.04
N LYS A 406 -8.89 -9.45 18.97
CA LYS A 406 -9.42 -8.94 20.24
C LYS A 406 -10.38 -7.77 20.03
N ILE A 407 -10.05 -6.81 19.16
CA ILE A 407 -10.99 -5.72 18.82
C ILE A 407 -12.29 -6.30 18.26
N GLY A 408 -12.17 -7.33 17.42
CA GLY A 408 -13.29 -8.03 16.85
C GLY A 408 -14.16 -8.70 17.89
N TRP A 409 -13.54 -9.40 18.85
CA TRP A 409 -14.20 -10.04 19.97
C TRP A 409 -14.93 -9.04 20.87
N ASP A 410 -14.31 -7.90 21.22
CA ASP A 410 -14.95 -6.83 21.99
C ASP A 410 -16.26 -6.34 21.33
N ILE A 411 -16.21 -6.13 20.02
CA ILE A 411 -17.34 -5.65 19.21
C ILE A 411 -18.41 -6.73 19.14
N ALA A 412 -18.03 -7.98 18.85
CA ALA A 412 -18.92 -9.13 18.82
C ALA A 412 -19.64 -9.33 20.16
N ALA A 413 -18.90 -9.32 21.28
CA ALA A 413 -19.46 -9.44 22.62
C ALA A 413 -20.45 -8.31 22.93
N SER A 414 -20.15 -7.07 22.51
CA SER A 414 -21.01 -5.91 22.76
C SER A 414 -22.27 -5.84 21.91
N LEU A 415 -22.25 -6.46 20.72
CA LEU A 415 -23.30 -6.33 19.70
C LEU A 415 -24.11 -7.61 19.51
N SER A 416 -23.60 -8.78 19.89
CA SER A 416 -24.30 -10.07 19.78
C SER A 416 -25.71 -10.11 20.37
N PRO A 417 -26.07 -9.36 21.45
CA PRO A 417 -27.46 -9.32 21.91
C PRO A 417 -28.44 -8.60 20.96
N PHE A 418 -27.92 -7.85 19.98
CA PHE A 418 -28.70 -6.99 19.08
C PHE A 418 -28.75 -7.51 17.63
N VAL A 419 -28.09 -8.62 17.32
CA VAL A 419 -27.98 -9.18 15.96
C VAL A 419 -28.04 -10.70 16.02
N GLY A 420 -28.72 -11.32 15.05
CA GLY A 420 -28.97 -12.77 15.07
C GLY A 420 -27.72 -13.61 14.82
N GLU A 421 -26.81 -13.11 13.98
CA GLU A 421 -25.61 -13.84 13.58
C GLU A 421 -24.35 -12.96 13.66
N VAL A 422 -23.26 -13.50 14.20
CA VAL A 422 -21.96 -12.83 14.25
C VAL A 422 -20.91 -13.68 13.54
N LYS A 423 -20.20 -13.05 12.60
CA LYS A 423 -19.11 -13.67 11.85
C LYS A 423 -17.89 -12.78 11.78
N ARG A 424 -16.76 -13.40 11.52
CA ARG A 424 -15.46 -12.81 11.31
C ARG A 424 -15.04 -13.01 9.85
N ILE A 425 -14.68 -11.93 9.17
CA ILE A 425 -14.16 -11.97 7.80
C ILE A 425 -12.72 -11.46 7.80
N GLU A 426 -11.84 -12.13 7.06
CA GLU A 426 -10.41 -11.79 7.00
C GLU A 426 -9.98 -11.52 5.57
N PHE A 427 -9.21 -10.46 5.39
CA PHE A 427 -8.60 -10.13 4.11
C PHE A 427 -7.23 -9.50 4.33
N HIS A 428 -6.22 -9.99 3.61
CA HIS A 428 -4.83 -9.54 3.71
C HIS A 428 -4.50 -8.38 2.77
N GLU A 429 -5.45 -7.98 1.93
CA GLU A 429 -5.41 -6.79 1.08
C GLU A 429 -6.81 -6.16 1.01
N ILE A 430 -6.86 -4.83 0.90
CA ILE A 430 -8.15 -4.11 0.80
C ILE A 430 -8.45 -3.90 -0.68
N THR A 431 -9.02 -4.93 -1.31
CA THR A 431 -9.45 -4.95 -2.71
C THR A 431 -10.89 -5.45 -2.81
N ARG A 432 -11.60 -5.15 -3.90
CA ARG A 432 -12.98 -5.65 -4.07
C ARG A 432 -13.00 -7.17 -4.10
N ARG A 433 -12.04 -7.77 -4.81
CA ARG A 433 -11.86 -9.22 -4.90
C ARG A 433 -11.68 -9.88 -3.53
N ALA A 434 -10.74 -9.40 -2.72
CA ALA A 434 -10.48 -9.97 -1.40
C ALA A 434 -11.67 -9.83 -0.44
N LEU A 435 -12.41 -8.72 -0.51
CA LEU A 435 -13.62 -8.53 0.27
C LEU A 435 -14.72 -9.53 -0.13
N LEU A 436 -14.97 -9.71 -1.44
CA LEU A 436 -15.98 -10.67 -1.91
C LEU A 436 -15.62 -12.12 -1.54
N GLU A 437 -14.34 -12.48 -1.60
CA GLU A 437 -13.84 -13.78 -1.15
C GLU A 437 -14.04 -13.97 0.37
N ALA A 438 -13.76 -12.95 1.17
CA ALA A 438 -13.95 -12.97 2.61
C ALA A 438 -15.43 -13.04 3.03
N LEU A 439 -16.33 -12.39 2.28
CA LEU A 439 -17.78 -12.48 2.50
C LEU A 439 -18.33 -13.88 2.20
N ARG A 440 -17.72 -14.63 1.28
CA ARG A 440 -18.12 -16.00 0.94
C ARG A 440 -17.58 -17.05 1.90
N ASN A 441 -16.49 -16.73 2.61
CA ASN A 441 -15.82 -17.64 3.55
C ASN A 441 -15.72 -17.04 4.96
N PRO A 442 -16.84 -16.66 5.60
CA PRO A 442 -16.81 -16.16 6.97
C PRO A 442 -16.45 -17.28 7.96
N ARG A 443 -15.76 -16.92 9.05
CA ARG A 443 -15.47 -17.82 10.18
C ARG A 443 -16.06 -17.30 11.50
N GLY A 444 -15.99 -18.09 12.56
CA GLY A 444 -16.18 -17.58 13.94
C GLY A 444 -14.95 -16.81 14.41
N ILE A 445 -15.08 -16.06 15.52
CA ILE A 445 -13.93 -15.45 16.20
C ILE A 445 -13.01 -16.56 16.72
N ASP A 446 -11.70 -16.43 16.54
CA ASP A 446 -10.72 -17.39 17.07
C ASP A 446 -10.34 -16.99 18.50
N GLU A 447 -10.87 -17.73 19.47
CA GLU A 447 -10.66 -17.47 20.90
C GLU A 447 -9.17 -17.54 21.28
N ARG A 448 -8.35 -18.37 20.64
CA ARG A 448 -6.92 -18.51 20.98
C ARG A 448 -6.14 -17.23 20.70
N LEU A 449 -6.46 -16.55 19.60
CA LEU A 449 -5.86 -15.26 19.28
C LEU A 449 -6.29 -14.18 20.29
N VAL A 450 -7.53 -14.24 20.77
CA VAL A 450 -8.03 -13.34 21.81
C VAL A 450 -7.31 -13.60 23.13
N GLU A 451 -7.20 -14.85 23.56
CA GLU A 451 -6.50 -15.27 24.78
C GLU A 451 -5.02 -14.86 24.77
N ALA A 452 -4.34 -15.06 23.64
CA ALA A 452 -2.96 -14.62 23.47
C ALA A 452 -2.81 -13.09 23.58
N GLN A 453 -3.76 -12.33 23.01
CA GLN A 453 -3.79 -10.88 23.15
C GLN A 453 -4.04 -10.47 24.61
N MET A 454 -4.97 -11.13 25.30
CA MET A 454 -5.27 -10.86 26.71
C MET A 454 -4.06 -11.14 27.60
N LEU A 455 -3.42 -12.31 27.45
CA LEU A 455 -2.18 -12.66 28.14
C LEU A 455 -1.12 -11.59 27.94
N ARG A 456 -0.88 -11.18 26.69
CA ARG A 456 0.07 -10.12 26.37
C ARG A 456 -0.27 -8.81 27.06
N ARG A 457 -1.54 -8.41 27.02
CA ARG A 457 -1.99 -7.13 27.59
C ARG A 457 -1.87 -7.11 29.11
N ILE A 458 -2.21 -8.22 29.77
CA ILE A 458 -2.10 -8.40 31.23
C ILE A 458 -0.63 -8.44 31.65
N GLU A 459 0.22 -9.18 30.93
CA GLU A 459 1.65 -9.25 31.22
C GLU A 459 2.34 -7.88 31.11
N ASP A 460 2.10 -7.17 30.01
CA ASP A 460 2.58 -5.80 29.82
C ASP A 460 2.09 -4.86 30.92
N ARG A 461 0.85 -5.05 31.39
CA ARG A 461 0.26 -4.26 32.48
C ARG A 461 0.96 -4.54 33.80
N TRP A 462 1.05 -5.80 34.22
CA TRP A 462 1.62 -6.18 35.51
C TRP A 462 3.11 -5.86 35.59
N ILE A 463 3.92 -6.34 34.65
CA ILE A 463 5.37 -6.10 34.66
C ILE A 463 5.66 -4.62 34.43
N GLY A 464 4.96 -4.02 33.46
CA GLY A 464 5.17 -2.62 33.09
C GLY A 464 4.86 -1.66 34.24
N PHE A 465 3.73 -1.81 34.93
CA PHE A 465 3.37 -0.93 36.04
C PHE A 465 4.32 -1.11 37.22
N GLU A 466 4.58 -2.34 37.65
CA GLU A 466 5.47 -2.62 38.79
C GLU A 466 6.88 -2.07 38.55
N LEU A 467 7.50 -2.41 37.43
CA LEU A 467 8.85 -1.91 37.12
C LEU A 467 8.86 -0.39 36.93
N SER A 468 7.83 0.18 36.32
CA SER A 468 7.72 1.64 36.17
C SER A 468 7.66 2.33 37.52
N GLN A 469 6.84 1.86 38.46
CA GLN A 469 6.76 2.44 39.81
C GLN A 469 8.11 2.39 40.53
N ARG A 470 8.84 1.26 40.42
CA ARG A 470 10.19 1.12 41.02
C ARG A 470 11.20 2.08 40.40
N VAL A 471 11.21 2.21 39.08
CA VAL A 471 12.10 3.15 38.38
C VAL A 471 11.73 4.60 38.71
N GLN A 472 10.44 4.93 38.74
CA GLN A 472 9.96 6.27 39.07
C GLN A 472 10.33 6.66 40.50
N ALA A 473 10.20 5.75 41.47
CA ALA A 473 10.60 5.95 42.86
C ALA A 473 12.11 6.17 42.98
N TYR A 474 12.91 5.29 42.37
CA TYR A 474 14.38 5.38 42.43
C TYR A 474 14.94 6.63 41.71
N MET A 475 14.39 6.97 40.55
CA MET A 475 14.83 8.11 39.74
C MET A 475 14.14 9.43 40.10
N ARG A 476 13.13 9.39 40.99
CA ARG A 476 12.26 10.52 41.37
C ARG A 476 11.63 11.23 40.17
N ARG A 477 11.18 10.46 39.17
CA ARG A 477 10.59 10.97 37.92
C ARG A 477 9.38 10.14 37.51
N LYS A 478 8.17 10.68 37.70
CA LYS A 478 6.91 10.00 37.36
C LYS A 478 6.70 9.74 35.86
N SER A 479 7.42 10.45 34.99
CA SER A 479 7.32 10.30 33.53
C SER A 479 8.07 9.09 32.97
N LEU A 480 8.81 8.36 33.81
CA LEU A 480 9.59 7.19 33.39
C LEU A 480 8.72 5.94 33.33
N SER A 481 9.06 5.07 32.37
CA SER A 481 8.47 3.74 32.28
C SER A 481 9.56 2.69 32.10
N ALA A 482 9.29 1.48 32.52
CA ALA A 482 10.12 0.33 32.26
C ALA A 482 9.24 -0.83 31.81
N GLY A 483 9.77 -1.66 30.94
CA GLY A 483 9.10 -2.86 30.46
C GLY A 483 10.11 -3.93 30.11
N ARG A 484 9.64 -5.17 30.12
CA ARG A 484 10.44 -6.36 29.83
C ARG A 484 11.16 -6.24 28.49
N VAL A 485 10.43 -5.89 27.44
CA VAL A 485 10.99 -5.78 26.08
C VAL A 485 11.87 -4.53 25.89
N GLN A 486 11.51 -3.41 26.50
CA GLN A 486 12.23 -2.13 26.34
C GLN A 486 13.65 -2.20 26.92
N THR A 487 13.85 -2.99 27.96
CA THR A 487 15.08 -3.01 28.76
C THR A 487 16.26 -3.72 28.05
N PRO A 488 16.11 -4.93 27.47
CA PRO A 488 17.11 -5.53 26.58
C PRO A 488 17.43 -4.65 25.36
N VAL A 489 16.41 -4.03 24.77
CA VAL A 489 16.59 -3.17 23.60
C VAL A 489 17.45 -1.94 23.96
N LEU A 490 17.20 -1.31 25.11
CA LEU A 490 18.04 -0.24 25.64
C LEU A 490 19.48 -0.72 25.92
N ARG A 491 19.62 -1.95 26.45
CA ARG A 491 20.93 -2.58 26.68
C ARG A 491 21.73 -2.71 25.39
N TRP A 492 21.14 -3.24 24.33
CA TRP A 492 21.83 -3.43 23.06
C TRP A 492 22.28 -2.11 22.44
N VAL A 493 21.47 -1.05 22.55
CA VAL A 493 21.87 0.31 22.13
C VAL A 493 23.06 0.79 22.95
N ALA A 494 23.07 0.56 24.27
CA ALA A 494 24.17 0.96 25.14
C ALA A 494 25.46 0.19 24.85
N GLU A 495 25.40 -1.13 24.75
CA GLU A 495 26.53 -2.01 24.45
C GLU A 495 27.10 -1.73 23.06
N ARG A 496 26.24 -1.55 22.04
CA ARG A 496 26.70 -1.19 20.70
C ARG A 496 27.40 0.17 20.69
N TYR A 497 26.91 1.12 21.47
CA TYR A 497 27.53 2.43 21.58
C TYR A 497 28.89 2.36 22.29
N ASP A 498 29.04 1.53 23.32
CA ASP A 498 30.31 1.32 24.02
C ASP A 498 31.33 0.61 23.12
N ALA A 499 30.88 -0.37 22.34
CA ALA A 499 31.70 -1.01 21.31
C ALA A 499 32.14 -0.01 20.23
N TRP A 500 31.24 0.86 19.75
CA TRP A 500 31.57 1.96 18.82
C TRP A 500 32.71 2.82 19.37
N ARG A 501 32.61 3.27 20.63
CA ARG A 501 33.64 4.11 21.27
C ARG A 501 35.01 3.42 21.36
N LYS A 502 35.02 2.11 21.66
CA LYS A 502 36.26 1.33 21.77
C LYS A 502 36.88 0.99 20.41
N SER A 503 36.07 1.00 19.34
CA SER A 503 36.50 0.64 17.98
C SER A 503 36.97 1.82 17.11
N LEU A 504 37.17 3.00 17.70
CA LEU A 504 37.65 4.18 16.95
C LEU A 504 39.09 3.96 16.45
N LYS A 505 39.28 4.19 15.15
CA LYS A 505 40.53 4.02 14.41
C LYS A 505 40.83 5.25 13.57
N ASP A 506 42.10 5.50 13.32
CA ASP A 506 42.53 6.46 12.30
C ASP A 506 42.43 5.79 10.92
N CYS A 507 41.63 6.38 10.04
CA CYS A 507 41.39 5.88 8.70
C CYS A 507 42.00 6.83 7.68
N PHE A 508 42.73 6.25 6.74
CA PHE A 508 43.32 6.95 5.60
C PHE A 508 42.68 6.37 4.35
N GLY A 509 41.86 7.18 3.67
CA GLY A 509 41.25 6.82 2.41
C GLY A 509 42.12 7.30 1.27
N LEU A 510 42.57 6.36 0.44
CA LEU A 510 43.38 6.62 -0.73
C LEU A 510 42.50 6.46 -1.97
N GLU A 511 42.38 7.51 -2.77
CA GLU A 511 41.96 7.41 -4.17
C GLU A 511 43.22 7.24 -5.02
N LEU A 512 43.35 6.12 -5.69
CA LEU A 512 44.46 5.84 -6.60
C LEU A 512 44.18 6.47 -7.97
N GLU A 513 45.23 6.69 -8.76
CA GLU A 513 45.13 7.31 -10.11
C GLU A 513 44.22 6.54 -11.06
N ASN A 514 44.11 5.22 -10.91
CA ASN A 514 43.21 4.37 -11.68
C ASN A 514 41.74 4.41 -11.19
N GLY A 515 41.43 5.25 -10.21
CA GLY A 515 40.09 5.41 -9.63
C GLY A 515 39.73 4.40 -8.53
N LEU A 516 40.61 3.46 -8.21
CA LEU A 516 40.39 2.53 -7.10
C LEU A 516 40.46 3.28 -5.76
N ARG A 517 39.55 2.92 -4.84
CA ARG A 517 39.52 3.50 -3.50
C ARG A 517 39.78 2.44 -2.45
N VAL A 518 40.81 2.66 -1.63
CA VAL A 518 41.16 1.79 -0.51
C VAL A 518 41.18 2.58 0.79
N VAL A 519 40.94 1.88 1.91
CA VAL A 519 40.94 2.50 3.24
C VAL A 519 41.88 1.73 4.14
N LEU A 520 43.01 2.35 4.48
CA LEU A 520 43.94 1.88 5.48
C LEU A 520 43.40 2.25 6.87
N ARG A 521 43.23 1.26 7.74
CA ARG A 521 42.68 1.44 9.09
C ARG A 521 43.71 1.10 10.15
N LEU A 522 44.12 2.08 10.95
CA LEU A 522 45.14 1.92 11.99
C LEU A 522 44.58 2.25 13.39
N PRO A 523 45.20 1.75 14.48
CA PRO A 523 44.89 2.18 15.84
C PRO A 523 44.97 3.71 16.00
N ARG A 524 44.45 4.23 17.12
CA ARG A 524 44.46 5.67 17.38
C ARG A 524 45.89 6.22 17.45
N MET A 525 46.17 7.24 16.63
CA MET A 525 47.47 7.91 16.51
C MET A 525 47.41 9.33 17.08
N THR A 526 48.57 9.89 17.42
CA THR A 526 48.73 11.31 17.75
C THR A 526 48.68 12.18 16.49
N GLY A 527 48.38 13.48 16.64
CA GLY A 527 48.29 14.39 15.49
C GLY A 527 49.59 14.48 14.67
N ARG A 528 50.76 14.38 15.32
CA ARG A 528 52.05 14.38 14.63
C ARG A 528 52.26 13.13 13.78
N GLU A 529 51.87 11.96 14.29
CA GLU A 529 51.97 10.69 13.56
C GLU A 529 51.01 10.66 12.36
N VAL A 530 49.81 11.24 12.49
CA VAL A 530 48.85 11.37 11.39
C VAL A 530 49.40 12.24 10.26
N GLU A 531 49.93 13.43 10.58
CA GLU A 531 50.49 14.34 9.57
C GLU A 531 51.71 13.72 8.85
N ALA A 532 52.57 13.03 9.60
CA ALA A 532 53.71 12.34 9.02
C ALA A 532 53.28 11.23 8.04
N LEU A 533 52.26 10.44 8.39
CA LEU A 533 51.73 9.40 7.51
C LEU A 533 50.98 9.98 6.30
N LEU A 534 50.26 11.10 6.46
CA LEU A 534 49.62 11.79 5.34
C LEU A 534 50.63 12.26 4.29
N GLY A 535 51.77 12.82 4.72
CA GLY A 535 52.86 13.19 3.82
C GLY A 535 53.36 12.00 3.01
N LYS A 536 53.67 10.89 3.70
CA LYS A 536 54.13 9.64 3.06
C LYS A 536 53.10 9.08 2.06
N LEU A 537 51.83 8.97 2.47
CA LEU A 537 50.80 8.36 1.63
C LEU A 537 50.48 9.18 0.38
N ARG A 538 50.69 10.50 0.38
CA ARG A 538 50.48 11.36 -0.80
C ARG A 538 51.51 11.11 -1.91
N GLU A 539 52.73 10.72 -1.54
CA GLU A 539 53.82 10.44 -2.47
C GLU A 539 54.02 8.93 -2.71
N ALA A 540 53.23 8.09 -2.04
CA ALA A 540 53.34 6.64 -2.13
C ALA A 540 52.91 6.10 -3.50
N ARG A 541 53.54 5.00 -3.92
CA ARG A 541 53.06 4.13 -4.99
C ARG A 541 52.51 2.86 -4.36
N CYS A 542 51.24 2.55 -4.64
CA CYS A 542 50.58 1.37 -4.13
C CYS A 542 50.73 0.22 -5.13
N LEU A 543 51.10 -0.97 -4.65
CA LEU A 543 51.18 -2.16 -5.49
C LEU A 543 49.84 -2.90 -5.47
N ILE A 544 49.18 -3.00 -6.62
CA ILE A 544 48.07 -3.93 -6.82
C ILE A 544 48.69 -5.31 -7.09
N ARG A 545 48.75 -6.13 -6.04
CA ARG A 545 49.45 -7.43 -6.03
C ARG A 545 48.68 -8.51 -6.80
N SER A 546 47.36 -8.53 -6.66
CA SER A 546 46.51 -9.48 -7.38
C SER A 546 45.17 -8.86 -7.73
N VAL A 547 44.61 -9.25 -8.87
CA VAL A 547 43.24 -8.93 -9.27
C VAL A 547 42.54 -10.18 -9.80
N GLU A 548 41.48 -10.59 -9.10
CA GLU A 548 40.65 -11.72 -9.49
C GLU A 548 39.28 -11.22 -9.97
N HIS A 549 38.77 -11.82 -11.05
CA HIS A 549 37.41 -11.60 -11.55
C HIS A 549 36.62 -12.89 -11.44
N GLU A 550 35.47 -12.81 -10.77
CA GLU A 550 34.54 -13.91 -10.58
C GLU A 550 33.20 -13.54 -11.23
N VAL A 551 32.68 -14.40 -12.11
CA VAL A 551 31.32 -14.25 -12.63
C VAL A 551 30.36 -14.86 -11.62
N VAL A 552 29.51 -14.02 -11.01
CA VAL A 552 28.59 -14.42 -9.95
C VAL A 552 27.15 -14.22 -10.40
N GLU A 553 26.31 -15.24 -10.15
CA GLU A 553 24.87 -15.12 -10.32
C GLU A 553 24.25 -14.59 -9.01
N LEU A 554 23.76 -13.35 -9.04
CA LEU A 554 23.18 -12.67 -7.89
C LEU A 554 21.67 -12.91 -7.84
N ALA A 555 21.20 -13.53 -6.75
CA ALA A 555 19.77 -13.67 -6.49
C ALA A 555 19.14 -12.32 -6.10
N PRO A 556 17.90 -12.04 -6.55
CA PRO A 556 17.16 -10.90 -6.02
C PRO A 556 16.86 -11.11 -4.54
N PRO A 557 16.73 -10.03 -3.77
CA PRO A 557 16.39 -10.17 -2.37
C PRO A 557 14.89 -10.52 -2.19
N PRO A 558 14.50 -11.18 -1.08
CA PRO A 558 13.10 -11.54 -0.83
C PRO A 558 12.20 -10.30 -0.71
N PRO A 559 10.88 -10.44 -0.93
CA PRO A 559 9.93 -9.36 -0.69
C PRO A 559 9.96 -8.92 0.79
N PHE A 560 9.38 -7.74 1.08
CA PHE A 560 9.50 -7.18 2.41
C PHE A 560 8.66 -7.93 3.44
N THR A 561 9.30 -8.24 4.56
CA THR A 561 8.66 -8.37 5.88
C THR A 561 8.67 -7.01 6.59
N THR A 562 7.97 -6.89 7.73
CA THR A 562 7.94 -5.63 8.49
C THR A 562 9.32 -5.16 8.91
N ASP A 563 10.18 -6.05 9.41
CA ASP A 563 11.55 -5.70 9.82
C ASP A 563 12.43 -5.28 8.63
N ALA A 564 12.32 -5.97 7.50
CA ALA A 564 13.09 -5.66 6.30
C ALA A 564 12.67 -4.31 5.72
N LEU A 565 11.36 -4.01 5.72
CA LEU A 565 10.83 -2.70 5.32
C LEU A 565 11.35 -1.59 6.23
N LEU A 566 11.26 -1.78 7.55
CA LEU A 566 11.73 -0.79 8.53
C LEU A 566 13.23 -0.54 8.40
N ARG A 567 14.02 -1.61 8.21
CA ARG A 567 15.46 -1.51 7.99
C ARG A 567 15.80 -0.72 6.73
N GLU A 568 15.22 -1.09 5.60
CA GLU A 568 15.55 -0.49 4.31
C GLU A 568 15.00 0.94 4.17
N ALA A 569 13.82 1.23 4.71
CA ALA A 569 13.27 2.58 4.76
C ALA A 569 14.13 3.51 5.65
N SER A 570 14.66 3.01 6.76
CA SER A 570 15.56 3.77 7.62
C SER A 570 16.86 4.13 6.91
N SER A 571 17.46 3.19 6.17
CA SER A 571 18.71 3.44 5.44
C SER A 571 18.52 4.29 4.19
N SER A 572 17.48 4.02 3.41
CA SER A 572 17.31 4.58 2.06
C SER A 572 16.47 5.86 2.05
N LEU A 573 15.45 5.95 2.91
CA LEU A 573 14.53 7.09 2.98
C LEU A 573 14.76 7.97 4.21
N ARG A 574 15.64 7.56 5.14
CA ARG A 574 15.89 8.23 6.43
C ARG A 574 14.63 8.42 7.29
N MET A 575 13.65 7.55 7.11
CA MET A 575 12.39 7.56 7.87
C MET A 575 12.54 6.78 9.19
N GLY A 576 11.89 7.27 10.25
CA GLY A 576 11.82 6.55 11.52
C GLY A 576 10.79 5.42 11.50
N ALA A 577 10.95 4.41 12.35
CA ALA A 577 10.08 3.24 12.42
C ALA A 577 8.60 3.60 12.64
N LYS A 578 8.32 4.56 13.54
CA LYS A 578 6.94 5.06 13.79
C LYS A 578 6.32 5.67 12.53
N GLN A 579 7.11 6.46 11.79
CA GLN A 579 6.67 7.09 10.56
C GLN A 579 6.43 6.05 9.46
N VAL A 580 7.35 5.11 9.26
CA VAL A 580 7.22 4.03 8.27
C VAL A 580 5.98 3.19 8.53
N MET A 581 5.73 2.78 9.79
CA MET A 581 4.53 2.00 10.13
C MET A 581 3.24 2.80 9.88
N ALA A 582 3.20 4.09 10.23
CA ALA A 582 2.03 4.93 9.96
C ALA A 582 1.77 5.07 8.45
N LEU A 583 2.81 5.31 7.65
CA LEU A 583 2.69 5.40 6.19
C LEU A 583 2.27 4.07 5.57
N ALA A 584 2.81 2.94 6.05
CA ALA A 584 2.45 1.61 5.57
C ALA A 584 1.01 1.25 5.93
N GLN A 585 0.55 1.58 7.15
CA GLN A 585 -0.85 1.43 7.53
C GLN A 585 -1.76 2.26 6.62
N GLU A 586 -1.41 3.52 6.34
CA GLU A 586 -2.21 4.36 5.45
C GLU A 586 -2.23 3.83 4.01
N LEU A 587 -1.14 3.25 3.51
CA LEU A 587 -1.08 2.60 2.19
C LEU A 587 -1.93 1.33 2.13
N PHE A 588 -1.94 0.53 3.21
CA PHE A 588 -2.78 -0.65 3.35
C PHE A 588 -4.27 -0.25 3.40
N GLU A 589 -4.64 0.74 4.22
CA GLU A 589 -6.02 1.22 4.39
C GLU A 589 -6.66 1.77 3.11
N VAL A 590 -5.84 2.27 2.17
CA VAL A 590 -6.31 2.72 0.84
C VAL A 590 -6.20 1.64 -0.24
N GLY A 591 -5.82 0.42 0.13
CA GLY A 591 -5.80 -0.75 -0.76
C GLY A 591 -4.63 -0.79 -1.73
N LEU A 592 -3.49 -0.14 -1.43
CA LEU A 592 -2.33 -0.12 -2.32
C LEU A 592 -1.29 -1.19 -2.02
N ILE A 593 -1.22 -1.66 -0.78
CA ILE A 593 -0.32 -2.74 -0.36
C ILE A 593 -1.08 -3.79 0.45
N THR A 594 -0.50 -4.98 0.56
CA THR A 594 -0.93 -6.02 1.50
C THR A 594 -0.66 -5.61 2.94
N TYR A 595 -1.18 -6.40 3.89
CA TYR A 595 -1.04 -6.15 5.31
C TYR A 595 0.43 -5.98 5.73
N HIS A 596 0.73 -4.87 6.40
CA HIS A 596 2.09 -4.39 6.61
C HIS A 596 2.76 -4.92 7.89
N ARG A 597 2.01 -5.63 8.76
CA ARG A 597 2.51 -6.29 9.97
C ARG A 597 2.63 -7.79 9.73
N THR A 598 3.70 -8.18 9.06
CA THR A 598 3.95 -9.55 8.61
C THR A 598 5.41 -9.92 8.81
N ASP A 599 5.64 -11.15 9.26
CA ASP A 599 6.96 -11.76 9.35
C ASP A 599 7.24 -12.78 8.24
N SER A 600 6.25 -13.08 7.39
CA SER A 600 6.35 -14.02 6.27
C SER A 600 6.89 -13.35 5.00
N THR A 601 7.69 -14.11 4.24
CA THR A 601 8.12 -13.73 2.89
C THR A 601 7.24 -14.33 1.78
N ARG A 602 6.22 -15.11 2.14
CA ARG A 602 5.30 -15.78 1.21
C ARG A 602 4.67 -14.80 0.22
N VAL A 603 4.52 -15.25 -1.02
CA VAL A 603 3.81 -14.58 -2.12
C VAL A 603 2.68 -15.47 -2.59
N SER A 604 1.45 -14.96 -2.54
CA SER A 604 0.24 -15.62 -3.01
C SER A 604 0.19 -15.72 -4.54
N SER A 605 -0.72 -16.55 -5.06
CA SER A 605 -1.03 -16.62 -6.50
C SER A 605 -1.41 -15.25 -7.08
N ALA A 606 -2.17 -14.45 -6.32
CA ALA A 606 -2.53 -13.09 -6.68
C ALA A 606 -1.30 -12.17 -6.78
N GLY A 607 -0.37 -12.26 -5.83
CA GLY A 607 0.90 -11.56 -5.88
C GLY A 607 1.73 -11.94 -7.11
N LEU A 608 1.84 -13.24 -7.40
CA LEU A 608 2.54 -13.73 -8.59
C LEU A 608 1.92 -13.18 -9.88
N ALA A 609 0.58 -13.10 -9.96
CA ALA A 609 -0.11 -12.52 -11.10
C ALA A 609 0.22 -11.03 -11.28
N VAL A 610 0.20 -10.24 -10.20
CA VAL A 610 0.59 -8.81 -10.21
C VAL A 610 2.03 -8.63 -10.73
N ALA A 611 2.97 -9.43 -10.22
CA ALA A 611 4.36 -9.35 -10.65
C ALA A 611 4.54 -9.78 -12.11
N ARG A 612 3.93 -10.90 -12.51
CA ARG A 612 3.96 -11.43 -13.88
C ARG A 612 3.46 -10.40 -14.87
N GLU A 613 2.31 -9.79 -14.60
CA GLU A 613 1.72 -8.79 -15.47
C GLU A 613 2.66 -7.60 -15.66
N TYR A 614 3.13 -6.99 -14.56
CA TYR A 614 4.00 -5.81 -14.62
C TYR A 614 5.35 -6.09 -15.29
N ILE A 615 6.00 -7.20 -14.93
CA ILE A 615 7.32 -7.56 -15.47
C ILE A 615 7.22 -7.90 -16.95
N SER A 616 6.19 -8.65 -17.35
CA SER A 616 6.00 -9.04 -18.76
C SER A 616 5.66 -7.83 -19.63
N GLU A 617 4.85 -6.89 -19.14
CA GLU A 617 4.55 -5.64 -19.87
C GLU A 617 5.81 -4.78 -20.05
N ARG A 618 6.68 -4.71 -19.02
CA ARG A 618 7.79 -3.75 -19.03
C ARG A 618 9.10 -4.26 -19.63
N TRP A 619 9.42 -5.54 -19.44
CA TRP A 619 10.70 -6.13 -19.88
C TRP A 619 10.53 -7.44 -20.67
N GLY A 620 9.30 -7.94 -20.83
CA GLY A 620 9.02 -9.21 -21.49
C GLY A 620 8.92 -10.40 -20.52
N PRO A 621 8.27 -11.49 -20.95
CA PRO A 621 7.96 -12.65 -20.11
C PRO A 621 9.21 -13.35 -19.57
N ASP A 622 10.33 -13.31 -20.29
CA ASP A 622 11.59 -13.96 -19.91
C ASP A 622 12.20 -13.40 -18.62
N TYR A 623 11.86 -12.16 -18.25
CA TYR A 623 12.34 -11.55 -17.02
C TYR A 623 11.58 -12.02 -15.78
N PHE A 624 10.36 -12.55 -15.94
CA PHE A 624 9.57 -13.05 -14.82
C PHE A 624 10.07 -14.43 -14.36
N ARG A 625 10.27 -14.58 -13.05
CA ARG A 625 10.57 -15.85 -12.40
C ARG A 625 9.69 -15.98 -11.16
N PRO A 626 8.66 -16.83 -11.18
CA PRO A 626 7.75 -16.97 -10.05
C PRO A 626 8.50 -17.55 -8.85
N ARG A 627 8.40 -16.88 -7.71
CA ARG A 627 8.96 -17.36 -6.44
C ARG A 627 7.93 -17.14 -5.35
N THR A 628 7.46 -18.22 -4.74
CA THR A 628 6.53 -18.16 -3.61
C THR A 628 7.22 -17.66 -2.34
N TRP A 629 8.53 -17.83 -2.20
CA TRP A 629 9.32 -17.40 -1.03
C TRP A 629 8.83 -17.95 0.32
N SER A 630 8.04 -19.02 0.30
CA SER A 630 7.55 -19.72 1.50
C SER A 630 8.66 -20.57 2.11
N ARG A 631 8.84 -20.51 3.43
CA ARG A 631 9.72 -21.39 4.19
C ARG A 631 8.89 -22.45 4.95
N GLY A 632 8.46 -23.49 4.26
CA GLY A 632 7.70 -24.60 4.86
C GLY A 632 6.22 -24.26 5.11
N GLU A 633 5.67 -24.72 6.22
CA GLU A 633 4.28 -24.49 6.67
C GLU A 633 4.05 -23.05 7.18
N GLU A 634 4.40 -22.05 6.36
CA GLU A 634 4.05 -20.66 6.70
C GLU A 634 2.53 -20.49 6.66
N GLY A 635 1.96 -19.86 7.69
CA GLY A 635 0.53 -19.57 7.80
C GLY A 635 -0.02 -18.66 6.67
N ALA A 636 -1.27 -18.22 6.81
CA ALA A 636 -1.99 -17.48 5.75
C ALA A 636 -1.36 -16.11 5.38
N HIS A 637 -0.51 -15.55 6.24
CA HIS A 637 0.10 -14.24 6.03
C HIS A 637 0.98 -14.16 4.77
N GLU A 638 0.94 -13.01 4.13
CA GLU A 638 1.73 -12.70 2.94
C GLU A 638 2.78 -11.63 3.27
N CYS A 639 3.83 -11.55 2.45
CA CYS A 639 4.77 -10.44 2.47
C CYS A 639 4.10 -9.08 2.15
N ILE A 640 4.80 -8.00 2.43
CA ILE A 640 4.41 -6.63 2.07
C ILE A 640 4.70 -6.40 0.58
N ARG A 641 3.64 -6.29 -0.21
CA ARG A 641 3.70 -6.07 -1.66
C ARG A 641 2.59 -5.14 -2.16
N PRO A 642 2.70 -4.57 -3.37
CA PRO A 642 1.61 -3.89 -4.04
C PRO A 642 0.43 -4.84 -4.32
N THR A 643 -0.78 -4.29 -4.29
CA THR A 643 -2.03 -5.00 -4.66
C THR A 643 -2.30 -4.95 -6.16
N ARG A 644 -1.68 -4.00 -6.89
CA ARG A 644 -1.90 -3.78 -8.32
C ARG A 644 -0.56 -3.59 -9.06
N PRO A 645 -0.48 -3.93 -10.36
CA PRO A 645 0.73 -3.77 -11.18
C PRO A 645 0.98 -2.30 -11.57
N ILE A 646 1.07 -1.41 -10.58
CA ILE A 646 1.19 0.04 -10.77
C ILE A 646 2.39 0.57 -10.00
N ASP A 647 3.44 1.02 -10.69
CA ASP A 647 4.56 1.66 -10.00
C ASP A 647 4.22 3.05 -9.44
N ALA A 648 5.07 3.59 -8.57
CA ALA A 648 4.81 4.86 -7.89
C ALA A 648 4.65 6.05 -8.85
N ARG A 649 5.36 6.03 -9.99
CA ARG A 649 5.25 7.10 -11.00
C ARG A 649 3.89 7.03 -11.69
N ARG A 650 3.47 5.84 -12.11
CA ARG A 650 2.16 5.62 -12.74
C ARG A 650 1.02 5.88 -11.77
N LEU A 651 1.13 5.46 -10.50
CA LEU A 651 0.14 5.75 -9.47
C LEU A 651 -0.06 7.25 -9.31
N ARG A 652 1.03 8.01 -9.17
CA ARG A 652 0.99 9.48 -9.09
C ARG A 652 0.29 10.09 -10.30
N GLN A 653 0.57 9.59 -11.50
CA GLN A 653 -0.08 10.01 -12.74
C GLN A 653 -1.58 9.73 -12.70
N LEU A 654 -2.00 8.50 -12.42
CA LEU A 654 -3.41 8.08 -12.39
C LEU A 654 -4.21 8.87 -11.34
N MET A 655 -3.61 9.18 -10.19
CA MET A 655 -4.19 10.05 -9.17
C MET A 655 -4.36 11.49 -9.66
N ARG A 656 -3.35 12.07 -10.30
CA ARG A 656 -3.43 13.41 -10.93
C ARG A 656 -4.48 13.45 -12.04
N MET A 657 -4.60 12.34 -12.76
CA MET A 657 -5.64 12.10 -13.76
C MET A 657 -7.01 11.78 -13.15
N GLY A 658 -7.14 11.72 -11.82
CA GLY A 658 -8.43 11.48 -11.16
C GLY A 658 -9.11 10.17 -11.56
N ILE A 659 -8.35 9.26 -12.20
CA ILE A 659 -8.76 7.90 -12.57
C ILE A 659 -8.81 7.07 -11.29
N ILE A 660 -7.71 7.11 -10.51
CA ILE A 660 -7.66 6.52 -9.18
C ILE A 660 -8.04 7.59 -8.15
N ARG A 661 -9.08 7.31 -7.37
CA ARG A 661 -9.58 8.18 -6.30
C ARG A 661 -9.52 7.47 -4.96
N LEU A 662 -8.42 7.65 -4.25
CA LEU A 662 -8.20 7.02 -2.95
C LEU A 662 -9.05 7.69 -1.86
N ALA A 663 -9.39 6.92 -0.81
CA ALA A 663 -10.13 7.41 0.36
C ALA A 663 -9.35 8.45 1.17
N ARG A 664 -8.02 8.49 0.99
CA ARG A 664 -7.08 9.41 1.60
C ARG A 664 -6.12 9.96 0.56
N ARG A 665 -5.68 11.20 0.74
CA ARG A 665 -4.64 11.81 -0.11
C ARG A 665 -3.27 11.25 0.28
N LEU A 666 -2.44 10.93 -0.72
CA LEU A 666 -1.06 10.50 -0.50
C LEU A 666 -0.10 11.69 -0.65
N GLY A 667 0.84 11.79 0.29
CA GLY A 667 1.95 12.73 0.23
C GLY A 667 3.18 12.15 -0.50
N PRO A 668 4.25 12.94 -0.64
CA PRO A 668 5.51 12.48 -1.22
C PRO A 668 6.12 11.28 -0.48
N GLU A 669 6.02 11.26 0.86
CA GLU A 669 6.57 10.19 1.69
C GLU A 669 5.84 8.85 1.47
N HIS A 670 4.51 8.86 1.30
CA HIS A 670 3.75 7.67 0.92
C HIS A 670 4.23 7.10 -0.40
N LEU A 671 4.41 7.96 -1.41
CA LEU A 671 4.86 7.53 -2.73
C LEU A 671 6.30 7.01 -2.72
N ALA A 672 7.17 7.57 -1.87
CA ALA A 672 8.53 7.07 -1.68
C ALA A 672 8.56 5.69 -1.01
N LEU A 673 7.74 5.49 0.03
CA LEU A 673 7.61 4.19 0.70
C LEU A 673 6.99 3.15 -0.24
N TYR A 674 5.94 3.53 -0.97
CA TYR A 674 5.30 2.67 -1.96
C TYR A 674 6.27 2.29 -3.09
N ASP A 675 7.08 3.21 -3.61
CA ASP A 675 8.12 2.93 -4.61
C ASP A 675 9.14 1.92 -4.10
N LEU A 676 9.57 2.05 -2.84
CA LEU A 676 10.48 1.12 -2.19
C LEU A 676 9.87 -0.30 -2.13
N ILE A 677 8.63 -0.41 -1.64
CA ILE A 677 7.87 -1.67 -1.56
C ILE A 677 7.73 -2.30 -2.95
N PHE A 678 7.29 -1.50 -3.92
CA PHE A 678 7.06 -1.93 -5.29
C PHE A 678 8.35 -2.48 -5.92
N LYS A 679 9.45 -1.73 -5.86
CA LYS A 679 10.74 -2.15 -6.44
C LYS A 679 11.29 -3.41 -5.79
N ARG A 680 11.17 -3.55 -4.47
CA ARG A 680 11.59 -4.76 -3.75
C ARG A 680 10.78 -5.97 -4.19
N PHE A 681 9.46 -5.83 -4.25
CA PHE A 681 8.56 -6.90 -4.65
C PHE A 681 8.81 -7.35 -6.09
N VAL A 682 8.84 -6.41 -7.05
CA VAL A 682 9.12 -6.71 -8.46
C VAL A 682 10.48 -7.39 -8.62
N ALA A 683 11.54 -6.85 -8.00
CA ALA A 683 12.86 -7.46 -8.05
C ALA A 683 12.84 -8.92 -7.54
N SER A 684 12.11 -9.21 -6.46
CA SER A 684 11.99 -10.57 -5.89
C SER A 684 11.39 -11.61 -6.84
N GLN A 685 10.68 -11.15 -7.89
CA GLN A 685 10.01 -11.97 -8.91
C GLN A 685 10.69 -11.88 -10.28
N MET A 686 11.86 -11.24 -10.39
CA MET A 686 12.64 -11.16 -11.62
C MET A 686 13.73 -12.24 -11.69
N ARG A 687 14.23 -12.56 -12.88
CA ARG A 687 15.42 -13.43 -13.03
C ARG A 687 16.65 -12.87 -12.29
N LYS A 688 17.56 -13.78 -11.92
CA LYS A 688 18.83 -13.41 -11.27
C LYS A 688 19.67 -12.53 -12.21
N ALA A 689 20.61 -11.79 -11.64
CA ALA A 689 21.55 -10.98 -12.41
C ALA A 689 22.89 -11.71 -12.52
N VAL A 690 23.55 -11.63 -13.67
CA VAL A 690 24.92 -12.13 -13.83
C VAL A 690 25.86 -10.94 -13.82
N VAL A 691 26.76 -10.92 -12.84
CA VAL A 691 27.65 -9.79 -12.59
C VAL A 691 29.09 -10.26 -12.47
N VAL A 692 30.04 -9.39 -12.80
CA VAL A 692 31.46 -9.65 -12.56
C VAL A 692 31.85 -9.00 -11.25
N LYS A 693 32.22 -9.82 -10.27
CA LYS A 693 32.81 -9.40 -9.00
C LYS A 693 34.33 -9.31 -9.19
N GLN A 694 34.91 -8.19 -8.82
CA GLN A 694 36.35 -7.99 -8.76
C GLN A 694 36.80 -8.05 -7.31
N LYS A 695 37.89 -8.78 -7.05
CA LYS A 695 38.63 -8.76 -5.78
C LYS A 695 40.07 -8.38 -6.07
N ALA A 696 40.54 -7.27 -5.51
CA ALA A 696 41.93 -6.85 -5.67
C ALA A 696 42.61 -6.72 -4.31
N VAL A 697 43.88 -7.11 -4.24
CA VAL A 697 44.75 -6.95 -3.07
C VAL A 697 45.72 -5.81 -3.34
N VAL A 698 45.63 -4.75 -2.54
CA VAL A 698 46.47 -3.56 -2.67
C VAL A 698 47.40 -3.47 -1.47
N VAL A 699 48.70 -3.38 -1.72
CA VAL A 699 49.72 -3.18 -0.70
C VAL A 699 49.94 -1.68 -0.51
N VAL A 700 49.67 -1.18 0.69
CA VAL A 700 49.88 0.22 1.09
C VAL A 700 50.73 0.24 2.35
N GLU A 701 51.93 0.84 2.30
CA GLU A 701 52.88 0.88 3.43
C GLU A 701 53.12 -0.50 4.07
N GLY A 702 53.27 -1.54 3.25
CA GLY A 702 53.48 -2.91 3.70
C GLY A 702 52.24 -3.63 4.26
N GLN A 703 51.06 -3.00 4.28
CA GLN A 703 49.80 -3.64 4.66
C GLN A 703 48.99 -4.06 3.43
N GLU A 704 48.50 -5.30 3.44
CA GLU A 704 47.60 -5.81 2.42
C GLU A 704 46.16 -5.40 2.69
N LEU A 705 45.55 -4.70 1.74
CA LEU A 705 44.16 -4.25 1.78
C LEU A 705 43.37 -4.93 0.67
N SER A 706 42.39 -5.76 1.06
CA SER A 706 41.45 -6.35 0.10
C SER A 706 40.34 -5.35 -0.25
N CYS A 707 40.12 -5.10 -1.54
CA CYS A 707 38.96 -4.38 -2.04
C CYS A 707 38.11 -5.29 -2.94
N GLU A 708 36.81 -5.32 -2.67
CA GLU A 708 35.84 -6.14 -3.40
C GLU A 708 34.68 -5.29 -3.90
N GLY A 709 34.19 -5.57 -5.10
CA GLY A 709 33.00 -4.92 -5.65
C GLY A 709 32.58 -5.48 -6.99
N TYR A 710 31.35 -5.19 -7.42
CA TYR A 710 30.88 -5.54 -8.75
C TYR A 710 31.41 -4.51 -9.76
N CYS A 711 32.10 -4.92 -10.81
CA CYS A 711 32.64 -3.99 -11.82
C CYS A 711 31.85 -3.98 -13.13
N GLU A 712 31.03 -5.01 -13.38
CA GLU A 712 30.31 -5.18 -14.63
C GLU A 712 29.00 -5.94 -14.40
N VAL A 713 27.96 -5.59 -15.16
CA VAL A 713 26.69 -6.33 -15.22
C VAL A 713 26.60 -6.97 -16.60
N ARG A 714 26.72 -8.29 -16.68
CA ARG A 714 26.61 -9.04 -17.94
C ARG A 714 25.15 -9.30 -18.29
N GLU A 715 24.38 -9.77 -17.32
CA GLU A 715 22.94 -9.92 -17.45
C GLU A 715 22.25 -9.15 -16.33
N PRO A 716 21.42 -8.14 -16.65
CA PRO A 716 20.92 -7.24 -15.63
C PRO A 716 19.90 -7.89 -14.70
N GLY A 717 19.03 -8.78 -15.20
CA GLY A 717 17.99 -9.41 -14.38
C GLY A 717 17.23 -8.40 -13.52
N PHE A 718 17.15 -8.65 -12.21
CA PHE A 718 16.49 -7.73 -11.26
C PHE A 718 17.19 -6.37 -11.09
N THR A 719 18.43 -6.19 -11.55
CA THR A 719 19.17 -4.91 -11.40
C THR A 719 18.60 -3.79 -12.26
N LEU A 720 17.75 -4.10 -13.25
CA LEU A 720 16.95 -3.10 -13.98
C LEU A 720 16.04 -2.27 -13.05
N VAL A 721 15.59 -2.88 -11.94
CA VAL A 721 14.72 -2.25 -10.94
C VAL A 721 15.51 -1.79 -9.71
N ARG A 722 16.58 -2.53 -9.39
CA ARG A 722 17.47 -2.23 -8.27
C ARG A 722 18.94 -2.18 -8.74
N PRO A 723 19.38 -1.05 -9.34
CA PRO A 723 20.72 -0.93 -9.89
C PRO A 723 21.82 -1.14 -8.85
N LEU A 724 22.88 -1.83 -9.24
CA LEU A 724 24.07 -2.02 -8.43
C LEU A 724 25.00 -0.81 -8.60
N ARG A 725 25.72 -0.48 -7.53
CA ARG A 725 26.84 0.45 -7.61
C ARG A 725 28.06 -0.31 -8.13
N LEU A 726 28.57 0.08 -9.29
CA LEU A 726 29.75 -0.55 -9.88
C LEU A 726 31.04 0.12 -9.40
N VAL A 727 32.08 -0.71 -9.21
CA VAL A 727 33.46 -0.27 -8.97
C VAL A 727 34.24 -0.26 -10.28
N GLN A 728 35.30 0.56 -10.35
CA GLN A 728 36.16 0.60 -11.54
C GLN A 728 36.91 -0.73 -11.69
N LYS A 729 37.00 -1.23 -12.93
CA LYS A 729 37.83 -2.40 -13.26
C LYS A 729 39.30 -1.98 -13.25
N VAL A 730 40.17 -2.78 -12.62
CA VAL A 730 41.61 -2.47 -12.47
C VAL A 730 42.47 -3.64 -12.91
N SER A 731 43.77 -3.35 -13.11
CA SER A 731 44.82 -4.32 -13.46
C SER A 731 45.87 -4.35 -12.36
N GLU A 732 46.67 -5.42 -12.32
CA GLU A 732 47.84 -5.53 -11.47
C GLU A 732 48.93 -4.52 -11.87
N GLY A 733 49.77 -4.14 -10.91
CA GLY A 733 50.87 -3.20 -11.10
C GLY A 733 50.91 -2.08 -10.07
N GLU A 734 51.86 -1.16 -10.26
CA GLU A 734 52.01 0.01 -9.40
C GLU A 734 51.12 1.16 -9.85
N VAL A 735 50.45 1.79 -8.89
CA VAL A 735 49.56 2.93 -9.15
C VAL A 735 49.86 4.03 -8.15
N GLY A 736 49.97 5.27 -8.65
CA GLY A 736 50.16 6.44 -7.81
C GLY A 736 48.90 6.75 -6.98
N VAL A 737 49.11 7.49 -5.90
CA VAL A 737 48.02 7.99 -5.07
C VAL A 737 47.61 9.38 -5.57
N LYS A 738 46.35 9.51 -5.96
CA LYS A 738 45.79 10.78 -6.45
C LYS A 738 45.33 11.68 -5.30
N GLU A 739 44.68 11.10 -4.29
CA GLU A 739 44.20 11.84 -3.13
C GLU A 739 44.24 10.98 -1.87
N VAL A 740 44.65 11.59 -0.75
CA VAL A 740 44.57 10.98 0.58
C VAL A 740 43.70 11.83 1.49
N ARG A 741 42.73 11.21 2.15
CA ARG A 741 41.92 11.83 3.18
C ARG A 741 42.08 11.09 4.51
N HIS A 742 42.26 11.84 5.58
CA HIS A 742 42.22 11.31 6.94
C HIS A 742 40.88 11.60 7.60
N TRP A 743 40.33 10.59 8.27
CA TRP A 743 39.21 10.77 9.19
C TRP A 743 39.26 9.74 10.30
N ILE A 744 38.54 10.02 11.38
CA ILE A 744 38.36 9.06 12.47
C ILE A 744 37.09 8.28 12.18
N GLU A 745 37.21 6.96 12.15
CA GLU A 745 36.08 6.08 11.96
C GLU A 745 36.11 4.90 12.92
N ALA A 746 34.94 4.48 13.35
CA ALA A 746 34.78 3.26 14.11
C ALA A 746 34.44 2.08 13.19
N ASP A 747 35.01 0.91 13.50
CA ASP A 747 34.66 -0.37 12.86
C ASP A 747 33.19 -0.73 13.12
N ILE A 748 32.73 -0.47 14.34
CA ILE A 748 31.38 -0.78 14.78
C ILE A 748 30.56 0.50 14.79
N LYS A 749 29.48 0.58 14.02
CA LYS A 749 28.60 1.76 14.04
C LYS A 749 27.51 1.66 15.13
N PRO A 750 27.07 2.79 15.72
CA PRO A 750 25.87 2.81 16.54
C PRO A 750 24.64 2.45 15.72
N LEU A 751 23.67 1.77 16.34
CA LEU A 751 22.47 1.26 15.66
C LEU A 751 21.62 2.41 15.13
N THR A 752 21.06 2.26 13.95
CA THR A 752 19.85 2.96 13.49
C THR A 752 18.61 2.25 14.05
N GLU A 753 17.43 2.88 13.93
CA GLU A 753 16.17 2.20 14.29
C GLU A 753 15.97 0.92 13.47
N GLY A 754 16.25 0.98 12.17
CA GLY A 754 16.15 -0.18 11.29
C GLY A 754 17.04 -1.37 11.67
N GLU A 755 18.30 -1.08 12.04
CA GLU A 755 19.24 -2.12 12.52
C GLU A 755 18.81 -2.68 13.88
N LEU A 756 18.23 -1.84 14.75
CA LEU A 756 17.70 -2.29 16.03
C LEU A 756 16.48 -3.21 15.85
N VAL A 757 15.57 -2.89 14.93
CA VAL A 757 14.44 -3.78 14.58
C VAL A 757 14.92 -5.12 14.03
N ALA A 758 15.91 -5.12 13.15
CA ALA A 758 16.47 -6.36 12.62
C ALA A 758 17.06 -7.23 13.74
N MET A 759 17.76 -6.62 14.70
CA MET A 759 18.30 -7.32 15.88
C MET A 759 17.19 -7.85 16.80
N MET A 760 16.11 -7.09 16.99
CA MET A 760 14.93 -7.53 17.73
C MET A 760 14.34 -8.81 17.12
N ARG A 761 14.16 -8.84 15.80
CA ARG A 761 13.67 -10.02 15.08
C ARG A 761 14.63 -11.21 15.22
N GLU A 762 15.92 -11.01 14.95
CA GLU A 762 16.95 -12.05 15.02
C GLU A 762 17.03 -12.71 16.40
N ARG A 763 16.83 -11.92 17.47
CA ARG A 763 16.88 -12.39 18.85
C ARG A 763 15.53 -12.86 19.42
N GLY A 764 14.47 -12.85 18.60
CA GLY A 764 13.12 -13.26 19.02
C GLY A 764 12.47 -12.32 20.04
N ILE A 765 12.82 -11.03 20.03
CA ILE A 765 12.28 -10.04 20.97
C ILE A 765 11.29 -9.11 20.26
N GLY A 766 10.04 -9.16 20.71
CA GLY A 766 8.94 -8.37 20.15
C GLY A 766 8.34 -8.97 18.88
N ARG A 767 7.42 -8.20 18.29
CA ARG A 767 6.61 -8.57 17.11
C ARG A 767 6.45 -7.39 16.14
N PRO A 768 6.07 -7.62 14.87
CA PRO A 768 5.76 -6.57 13.89
C PRO A 768 4.90 -5.42 14.42
N SER A 769 3.90 -5.71 15.26
CA SER A 769 3.01 -4.72 15.90
C SER A 769 3.70 -3.85 16.95
N THR A 770 4.81 -4.31 17.54
CA THR A 770 5.46 -3.67 18.69
C THR A 770 6.78 -2.97 18.40
N TYR A 771 7.50 -3.33 17.33
CA TYR A 771 8.85 -2.84 17.04
C TYR A 771 8.96 -1.30 17.10
N ALA A 772 8.11 -0.61 16.33
CA ALA A 772 8.10 0.84 16.29
C ALA A 772 7.68 1.49 17.63
N LYS A 773 6.74 0.86 18.35
CA LYS A 773 6.25 1.34 19.66
C LYS A 773 7.35 1.28 20.72
N ILE A 774 8.12 0.20 20.75
CA ILE A 774 9.23 0.00 21.69
C ILE A 774 10.30 1.08 21.49
N ILE A 775 10.76 1.27 20.24
CA ILE A 775 11.77 2.28 19.91
C ILE A 775 11.26 3.69 20.21
N SER A 776 10.01 3.99 19.86
CA SER A 776 9.39 5.30 20.17
C SER A 776 9.36 5.56 21.66
N THR A 777 9.03 4.56 22.47
CA THR A 777 9.01 4.71 23.94
C THR A 777 10.41 5.03 24.48
N LEU A 778 11.46 4.37 23.99
CA LEU A 778 12.84 4.65 24.42
C LEU A 778 13.28 6.09 24.10
N LEU A 779 12.81 6.65 22.98
CA LEU A 779 13.06 8.03 22.57
C LEU A 779 12.23 9.04 23.39
N GLU A 780 10.92 8.80 23.52
CA GLU A 780 9.97 9.66 24.24
C GLU A 780 10.31 9.75 25.74
N ARG A 781 10.81 8.66 26.34
CA ARG A 781 11.30 8.64 27.73
C ARG A 781 12.71 9.21 27.91
N GLY A 782 13.38 9.59 26.82
CA GLY A 782 14.72 10.16 26.85
C GLY A 782 15.83 9.18 27.26
N TYR A 783 15.59 7.86 27.15
CA TYR A 783 16.62 6.84 27.41
C TYR A 783 17.62 6.73 26.26
N VAL A 784 17.13 6.98 25.05
CA VAL A 784 17.91 7.01 23.81
C VAL A 784 17.67 8.34 23.12
N ARG A 785 18.67 8.83 22.39
CA ARG A 785 18.54 9.98 21.49
C ARG A 785 19.07 9.63 20.11
N LYS A 786 18.53 10.26 19.08
CA LYS A 786 19.08 10.23 17.72
C LYS A 786 20.14 11.29 17.56
N ASP A 787 21.22 10.97 16.86
CA ASP A 787 22.13 11.98 16.35
C ASP A 787 21.69 12.51 14.97
N ARG A 788 22.45 13.46 14.41
CA ARG A 788 22.16 14.10 13.12
C ARG A 788 22.10 13.13 11.93
N TRP A 789 22.62 11.90 12.09
CA TRP A 789 22.60 10.86 11.07
C TRP A 789 21.55 9.78 11.35
N GLY A 790 20.66 10.00 12.33
CA GLY A 790 19.61 9.07 12.71
C GLY A 790 20.09 7.86 13.51
N ARG A 791 21.33 7.88 14.02
CA ARG A 791 21.86 6.79 14.85
C ARG A 791 21.51 6.98 16.33
N LEU A 792 21.22 5.87 16.99
CA LEU A 792 20.76 5.78 18.36
C LEU A 792 21.94 5.82 19.34
N ARG A 793 21.83 6.67 20.35
CA ARG A 793 22.81 6.82 21.42
C ARG A 793 22.11 6.74 22.78
N PRO A 794 22.63 5.94 23.73
CA PRO A 794 22.09 5.92 25.08
C PRO A 794 22.35 7.27 25.77
N THR A 795 21.40 7.74 26.58
CA THR A 795 21.59 8.90 27.44
C THR A 795 22.16 8.49 28.80
N GLN A 796 22.63 9.46 29.60
CA GLN A 796 23.05 9.17 30.98
C GLN A 796 21.88 8.62 31.82
N LEU A 797 20.67 9.17 31.62
CA LEU A 797 19.44 8.68 32.22
C LEU A 797 19.17 7.22 31.82
N GLY A 798 19.20 6.90 30.52
CA GLY A 798 18.98 5.54 30.03
C GLY A 798 19.98 4.54 30.64
N ARG A 799 21.26 4.92 30.76
CA ARG A 799 22.27 4.08 31.43
C ARG A 799 22.02 3.91 32.92
N ALA A 800 21.58 4.95 33.61
CA ALA A 800 21.24 4.85 35.03
C ALA A 800 20.04 3.91 35.25
N VAL A 801 18.99 4.04 34.44
CA VAL A 801 17.81 3.16 34.47
C VAL A 801 18.20 1.72 34.17
N LEU A 802 19.01 1.51 33.12
CA LEU A 802 19.49 0.18 32.75
C LEU A 802 20.27 -0.49 33.89
N ARG A 803 21.21 0.24 34.53
CA ARG A 803 21.96 -0.29 35.68
C ARG A 803 21.07 -0.66 36.85
N PHE A 804 20.09 0.18 37.17
CA PHE A 804 19.15 -0.08 38.26
C PHE A 804 18.31 -1.34 37.98
N LEU A 805 17.73 -1.44 36.78
CA LEU A 805 16.90 -2.57 36.38
C LEU A 805 17.66 -3.88 36.35
N TYR A 806 18.84 -3.93 35.74
CA TYR A 806 19.61 -5.18 35.68
C TYR A 806 20.16 -5.62 37.04
N ARG A 807 20.59 -4.67 37.89
CA ARG A 807 21.15 -5.01 39.21
C ARG A 807 20.11 -5.57 40.17
N ARG A 808 18.86 -5.09 40.11
CA ARG A 808 17.81 -5.45 41.09
C ARG A 808 16.70 -6.32 40.54
N PHE A 809 16.45 -6.26 39.23
CA PHE A 809 15.31 -6.89 38.57
C PHE A 809 15.72 -7.68 37.32
N GLY A 810 17.01 -8.03 37.17
CA GLY A 810 17.56 -8.69 35.98
C GLY A 810 16.77 -9.92 35.52
N GLN A 811 16.27 -10.73 36.46
CA GLN A 811 15.46 -11.92 36.16
C GLN A 811 14.15 -11.62 35.42
N TYR A 812 13.58 -10.41 35.56
CA TYR A 812 12.31 -10.01 34.93
C TYR A 812 12.50 -9.27 33.61
N VAL A 813 13.71 -8.76 33.35
CA VAL A 813 14.01 -7.87 32.21
C VAL A 813 15.12 -8.42 31.30
N SER A 814 15.52 -9.67 31.49
CA SER A 814 16.54 -10.32 30.69
C SER A 814 16.01 -10.64 29.28
N GLU A 815 16.92 -10.79 28.33
CA GLU A 815 16.60 -11.26 26.98
C GLU A 815 15.98 -12.67 26.98
N GLU A 816 16.46 -13.56 27.86
CA GLU A 816 15.96 -14.94 27.98
C GLU A 816 14.52 -14.98 28.51
N THR A 817 14.24 -14.28 29.62
CA THR A 817 12.87 -14.15 30.17
C THR A 817 11.93 -13.53 29.14
N THR A 818 12.44 -12.55 28.38
CA THR A 818 11.69 -11.88 27.32
C THR A 818 11.30 -12.85 26.22
N ARG A 819 12.23 -13.68 25.75
CA ARG A 819 11.98 -14.66 24.70
C ARG A 819 11.02 -15.75 25.18
N ARG A 820 11.25 -16.30 26.38
CA ARG A 820 10.38 -17.32 27.00
C ARG A 820 8.92 -16.91 27.02
N LEU A 821 8.62 -15.67 27.38
CA LEU A 821 7.24 -15.16 27.45
C LEU A 821 6.64 -14.90 26.05
N GLU A 822 7.44 -14.42 25.08
CA GLU A 822 6.98 -14.30 23.70
C GLU A 822 6.68 -15.68 23.07
N ASP A 823 7.47 -16.70 23.42
CA ASP A 823 7.23 -18.08 22.97
C ASP A 823 6.00 -18.70 23.64
N ALA A 824 5.77 -18.37 24.92
CA ALA A 824 4.56 -18.77 25.64
C ALA A 824 3.30 -18.18 25.01
N MET A 825 3.32 -16.89 24.63
CA MET A 825 2.20 -16.26 23.90
C MET A 825 1.95 -16.94 22.56
N ARG A 826 3.01 -17.24 21.80
CA ARG A 826 2.87 -17.98 20.54
C ARG A 826 2.29 -19.37 20.75
N ALA A 827 2.68 -20.06 21.82
CA ALA A 827 2.10 -21.35 22.17
C ALA A 827 0.60 -21.25 22.46
N VAL A 828 0.12 -20.15 23.08
CA VAL A 828 -1.31 -19.88 23.23
C VAL A 828 -1.98 -19.63 21.86
N GLU A 829 -1.40 -18.79 21.00
CA GLU A 829 -1.92 -18.52 19.64
C GLU A 829 -2.09 -19.82 18.82
N GLU A 830 -1.16 -20.77 18.98
CA GLU A 830 -1.17 -22.07 18.29
C GLU A 830 -1.97 -23.16 19.02
N GLY A 831 -2.59 -22.85 20.17
CA GLY A 831 -3.35 -23.82 20.98
C GLY A 831 -2.50 -24.89 21.67
N ARG A 832 -1.19 -24.65 21.84
CA ARG A 832 -0.22 -25.55 22.49
C ARG A 832 -0.02 -25.27 23.99
N ALA A 833 -0.59 -24.19 24.52
CA ALA A 833 -0.49 -23.82 25.94
C ALA A 833 -1.76 -23.12 26.44
N ASP A 834 -2.08 -23.29 27.71
CA ASP A 834 -3.17 -22.59 28.39
C ASP A 834 -2.68 -21.23 28.93
N TYR A 835 -3.36 -20.15 28.53
CA TYR A 835 -3.03 -18.79 28.95
C TYR A 835 -3.23 -18.56 30.46
N MET A 836 -4.20 -19.24 31.10
CA MET A 836 -4.48 -19.12 32.53
C MET A 836 -3.33 -19.69 33.36
N GLU A 837 -2.73 -20.80 32.95
CA GLU A 837 -1.56 -21.38 33.63
C GLU A 837 -0.35 -20.43 33.58
N ILE A 838 -0.12 -19.81 32.42
CA ILE A 838 0.93 -18.81 32.24
C ILE A 838 0.66 -17.59 33.13
N LEU A 839 -0.58 -17.09 33.18
CA LEU A 839 -0.98 -16.01 34.07
C LEU A 839 -0.77 -16.37 35.55
N ARG A 840 -1.06 -17.61 35.98
CA ARG A 840 -0.81 -18.05 37.38
C ARG A 840 0.67 -17.98 37.71
N SER A 841 1.52 -18.43 36.80
CA SER A 841 2.98 -18.38 36.96
C SER A 841 3.47 -16.94 37.05
N LEU A 842 3.04 -16.09 36.10
CA LEU A 842 3.38 -14.67 36.06
C LEU A 842 2.91 -13.92 37.30
N TYR A 843 1.69 -14.17 37.76
CA TYR A 843 1.13 -13.53 38.94
C TYR A 843 1.96 -13.84 40.20
N ARG A 844 2.34 -15.12 40.39
CA ARG A 844 3.23 -15.52 41.50
C ARG A 844 4.60 -14.85 41.42
N GLU A 845 5.19 -14.84 40.22
CA GLU A 845 6.48 -14.21 39.94
C GLU A 845 6.44 -12.71 40.26
N ILE A 846 5.41 -11.98 39.81
CA ILE A 846 5.31 -10.53 39.97
C ILE A 846 4.89 -10.13 41.38
N ARG A 847 4.00 -10.87 42.04
CA ARG A 847 3.63 -10.60 43.44
C ARG A 847 4.83 -10.68 44.38
N SER A 848 5.79 -11.57 44.09
CA SER A 848 7.06 -11.63 44.81
C SER A 848 7.89 -10.35 44.65
N LEU A 849 7.80 -9.68 43.48
CA LEU A 849 8.44 -8.40 43.21
C LEU A 849 7.76 -7.24 43.94
N SER A 850 6.43 -7.23 44.03
CA SER A 850 5.68 -6.23 44.80
C SER A 850 6.03 -6.27 46.30
N SER A 851 6.31 -7.45 46.87
CA SER A 851 6.65 -7.63 48.30
C SER A 851 8.05 -7.18 48.73
N LYS A 852 9.00 -6.99 47.80
CA LYS A 852 10.35 -6.52 48.14
C LYS A 852 10.33 -4.99 48.30
N GLY A 853 10.62 -4.47 49.49
CA GLY A 853 10.61 -3.03 49.78
C GLY A 853 11.60 -2.21 48.93
N PRO A 854 11.43 -0.88 48.83
CA PRO A 854 12.35 -0.01 48.12
C PRO A 854 13.59 0.32 48.98
N ASP A 855 14.45 -0.65 49.24
CA ASP A 855 15.78 -0.40 49.84
C ASP A 855 16.81 -0.08 48.77
#